data_AF-R5XXU2-F1
#
_entry.id   AF-R5XXU2-F1
#
_cell.length_a   1.000
_cell.length_b   1.000
_cell.length_c   1.000
_cell.angle_alpha   90.00
_cell.angle_beta   90.00
_cell.angle_gamma   90.00
#
_symmetry.space_group_name_H-M   'P 1'
#
loop_
_entity.id
_entity.type
_entity.pdbx_description
1 polymer ?
#
loop_
_entity_poly.entity_id
_entity_poly.type
_entity_poly.pdbx_seq_one_letter_code
_entity_poly.pdbx_strand_id
1 'polypeptide(L)'
;MTVFVFITYDNLQNIQAERNLPLGVTEIELTNWTKTREPEEIGDGENKMNSHSDRAELNEGISSEEVESIDGLYKNVKEDGKNYLKLRTIKDVSSSSDITENVNVDTDKSESEVSGNKVLRTMINSGNDTQLISYSVDDLYGYLQSDKPIKWDNEGKITWDLHTCVDTQGNLNSIEWRMLSASFEITDKQIRLLQDGNAYAVLGIPTDNKYGFELIMPYNNVASVFLNKKTTNINYETRRLLEKQRLNSKDIDYENTSSYTCSNATYHNSLSNHTDGYHIHMEDLSENAGKIKGTLMEMDLEEKLVMGENTIDILIGNFITSDSLKNNSCGFSKINLYIIEMPQMEISMKLYKYKNGKKDGQVVYFDDDYRPTNGDEVYVRIDIQNNSNKYTLKNLGFTKLNTNKNAGTIRLNMSPDSFIYNGNTLTDDIRCYKNGDTSEEYDISALKSLEPGGRITIMSDRLKYTVSKADIINNSIICVGSIRANYIRDELEFINVEKDMKVPISKDCGVLNIKCTIQNGDQDSNNEEKFLVNISSDKGFANLSIKPGHTYSVKNLNISEWHYINLIVPQDYEVVNSTTSKRSIQNKIFLNQQSIKNYTGNIEIKLKKKNNPYFYKNKQGKININVLDKSKDL
;
A
#
# COMPACT_ATOMS: atom_id res chain seq x y z
N MET A 1 -31.23 26.26 -33.66
CA MET A 1 -30.14 26.99 -34.33
C MET A 1 -28.94 26.06 -34.31
N THR A 2 -28.67 25.38 -35.42
CA THR A 2 -27.60 24.38 -35.53
C THR A 2 -26.39 25.11 -36.10
N VAL A 3 -25.32 25.22 -35.31
CA VAL A 3 -24.06 25.81 -35.77
C VAL A 3 -23.22 24.70 -36.38
N PHE A 4 -22.99 24.79 -37.69
CA PHE A 4 -22.00 23.96 -38.39
C PHE A 4 -20.66 24.71 -38.35
N VAL A 5 -19.66 24.14 -37.70
CA VAL A 5 -18.29 24.63 -37.75
C VAL A 5 -17.59 23.91 -38.90
N PHE A 6 -17.24 24.64 -39.95
CA PHE A 6 -16.42 24.13 -41.05
C PHE A 6 -14.94 24.38 -40.71
N ILE A 7 -14.19 23.30 -40.49
CA ILE A 7 -12.73 23.35 -40.34
C ILE A 7 -12.12 23.19 -41.73
N THR A 8 -11.34 24.17 -42.20
CA THR A 8 -10.63 24.13 -43.48
C THR A 8 -9.27 23.44 -43.33
N TYR A 9 -8.82 22.74 -44.38
CA TYR A 9 -7.60 21.92 -44.42
C TYR A 9 -6.31 22.69 -44.05
N ASP A 10 -6.29 24.01 -44.28
CA ASP A 10 -5.14 24.87 -43.94
C ASP A 10 -5.00 25.14 -42.43
N ASN A 11 -6.07 24.97 -41.64
CA ASN A 11 -6.01 25.08 -40.17
C ASN A 11 -5.63 23.77 -39.47
N LEU A 12 -5.47 22.67 -40.22
CA LEU A 12 -5.05 21.37 -39.69
C LEU A 12 -3.51 21.21 -39.64
N GLN A 13 -2.74 22.08 -40.32
CA GLN A 13 -1.28 21.94 -40.37
C GLN A 13 -0.54 22.45 -39.12
N ASN A 14 -1.23 23.07 -38.16
CA ASN A 14 -0.65 23.57 -36.90
C ASN A 14 -1.35 23.06 -35.64
N ILE A 15 -2.19 22.03 -35.76
CA ILE A 15 -2.57 21.24 -34.60
C ILE A 15 -1.53 20.13 -34.52
N GLN A 16 -0.42 20.36 -33.79
CA GLN A 16 0.23 19.23 -33.13
C GLN A 16 -0.91 18.51 -32.43
N ALA A 17 -1.18 17.25 -32.82
CA ALA A 17 -2.18 16.46 -32.13
C ALA A 17 -1.80 16.51 -30.64
N GLU A 18 -2.55 17.26 -29.83
CA GLU A 18 -2.33 17.29 -28.39
C GLU A 18 -2.38 15.83 -27.96
N ARG A 19 -1.27 15.34 -27.40
CA ARG A 19 -1.21 13.95 -26.95
C ARG A 19 -2.34 13.77 -25.95
N ASN A 20 -3.28 12.88 -26.25
CA ASN A 20 -4.44 12.66 -25.41
C ASN A 20 -4.02 11.84 -24.19
N LEU A 21 -3.55 12.51 -23.15
CA LEU A 21 -3.28 11.89 -21.86
C LEU A 21 -4.60 11.40 -21.23
N PRO A 22 -4.59 10.27 -20.51
CA PRO A 22 -5.73 9.82 -19.72
C PRO A 22 -6.16 10.91 -18.73
N LEU A 23 -7.46 11.00 -18.46
CA LEU A 23 -8.00 11.94 -17.48
C LEU A 23 -7.30 11.76 -16.13
N GLY A 24 -6.91 12.87 -15.49
CA GLY A 24 -6.20 12.87 -14.21
C GLY A 24 -4.71 12.51 -14.28
N VAL A 25 -4.17 12.31 -15.48
CA VAL A 25 -2.72 12.35 -15.71
C VAL A 25 -2.34 13.75 -16.16
N THR A 26 -1.35 14.34 -15.49
CA THR A 26 -0.74 15.61 -15.88
C THR A 26 0.72 15.37 -16.24
N GLU A 27 1.10 15.71 -17.45
CA GLU A 27 2.49 15.76 -17.87
C GLU A 27 3.12 17.08 -17.43
N ILE A 28 4.28 16.98 -16.81
CA ILE A 28 5.17 18.09 -16.50
C ILE A 28 6.40 17.91 -17.39
N GLU A 29 6.53 18.81 -18.37
CA GLU A 29 7.67 18.78 -19.27
C GLU A 29 8.96 19.12 -18.52
N LEU A 30 9.98 18.29 -18.69
CA LEU A 30 11.33 18.59 -18.25
C LEU A 30 12.04 19.39 -19.34
N THR A 31 12.53 20.57 -18.99
CA THR A 31 13.10 21.57 -19.90
C THR A 31 14.54 21.94 -19.49
N ASN A 32 15.18 22.81 -20.26
CA ASN A 32 16.53 23.32 -19.98
C ASN A 32 17.56 22.21 -19.73
N TRP A 33 17.46 21.14 -20.52
CA TRP A 33 18.32 19.99 -20.35
C TRP A 33 19.78 20.35 -20.60
N THR A 34 20.65 20.02 -19.65
CA THR A 34 22.11 20.08 -19.80
C THR A 34 22.72 18.70 -19.59
N LYS A 35 23.92 18.52 -20.14
CA LYS A 35 24.70 17.28 -19.99
C LYS A 35 26.16 17.59 -19.67
N THR A 36 26.83 16.65 -19.01
CA THR A 36 28.30 16.59 -18.95
C THR A 36 28.88 16.80 -20.35
N ARG A 37 29.94 17.63 -20.47
CA ARG A 37 30.56 17.92 -21.77
C ARG A 37 31.17 16.66 -22.37
N GLU A 38 30.97 16.47 -23.66
CA GLU A 38 31.66 15.44 -24.43
C GLU A 38 33.10 15.86 -24.74
N PRO A 39 33.98 14.90 -25.04
CA PRO A 39 35.38 15.18 -25.38
C PRO A 39 35.55 16.16 -26.54
N GLU A 40 34.70 16.06 -27.57
CA GLU A 40 34.70 16.94 -28.74
C GLU A 40 34.14 18.34 -28.46
N GLU A 41 33.48 18.54 -27.31
CA GLU A 41 32.93 19.83 -26.90
C GLU A 41 33.90 20.65 -26.05
N ILE A 42 35.05 20.07 -25.70
CA ILE A 42 36.11 20.71 -24.90
C ILE A 42 37.11 21.36 -25.85
N GLY A 43 37.36 22.66 -25.62
CA GLY A 43 38.19 23.48 -26.49
C GLY A 43 39.69 23.22 -26.31
N ASP A 44 40.48 23.82 -27.20
CA ASP A 44 41.93 23.75 -27.15
C ASP A 44 42.46 24.34 -25.82
N GLY A 45 43.27 23.58 -25.08
CA GLY A 45 43.91 24.01 -23.83
C GLY A 45 43.42 23.33 -22.55
N GLU A 46 42.37 22.51 -22.64
CA GLU A 46 41.93 21.63 -21.56
C GLU A 46 42.05 20.16 -21.98
N ASN A 47 42.40 19.30 -21.03
CA ASN A 47 42.27 17.86 -21.23
C ASN A 47 40.79 17.47 -21.30
N LYS A 48 40.45 16.49 -22.14
CA LYS A 48 39.07 16.16 -22.51
C LYS A 48 38.28 15.37 -21.46
N MET A 49 38.95 14.63 -20.58
CA MET A 49 38.26 13.76 -19.61
C MET A 49 39.00 13.71 -18.28
N ASN A 50 38.30 13.39 -17.21
CA ASN A 50 38.86 13.16 -15.88
C ASN A 50 39.07 11.66 -15.64
N SER A 51 40.23 11.26 -15.12
CA SER A 51 40.53 9.86 -14.78
C SER A 51 41.50 9.75 -13.60
N HIS A 52 41.57 8.57 -12.99
CA HIS A 52 42.52 8.30 -11.90
C HIS A 52 43.95 8.15 -12.46
N SER A 53 44.94 8.77 -11.80
CA SER A 53 46.31 8.82 -12.32
C SER A 53 47.04 7.49 -12.39
N ASP A 54 46.98 6.70 -11.33
CA ASP A 54 47.65 5.38 -11.29
C ASP A 54 46.95 4.28 -12.11
N ARG A 55 45.96 4.65 -12.94
CA ARG A 55 45.06 3.69 -13.59
C ARG A 55 44.91 3.99 -15.08
N ALA A 56 46.04 3.99 -15.80
CA ALA A 56 46.06 4.21 -17.25
C ALA A 56 45.19 3.20 -18.03
N GLU A 57 44.95 2.01 -17.47
CA GLU A 57 44.05 1.00 -18.03
C GLU A 57 42.58 1.46 -18.14
N LEU A 58 42.15 2.49 -17.41
CA LEU A 58 40.78 3.05 -17.55
C LEU A 58 40.60 3.82 -18.86
N ASN A 59 41.70 4.19 -19.52
CA ASN A 59 41.72 5.14 -20.63
C ASN A 59 42.00 4.45 -21.99
N GLU A 60 41.68 3.16 -22.11
CA GLU A 60 41.93 2.39 -23.33
C GLU A 60 41.32 3.04 -24.57
N GLY A 61 42.10 3.21 -25.64
CA GLY A 61 41.63 3.77 -26.91
C GLY A 61 41.63 5.29 -26.99
N ILE A 62 42.07 6.00 -25.95
CA ILE A 62 42.19 7.46 -25.92
C ILE A 62 43.63 7.86 -25.63
N SER A 63 44.09 8.95 -26.24
CA SER A 63 45.44 9.46 -25.99
C SER A 63 45.58 9.89 -24.54
N SER A 64 46.71 9.57 -23.89
CA SER A 64 47.03 10.06 -22.55
C SER A 64 47.04 11.60 -22.48
N GLU A 65 47.30 12.27 -23.60
CA GLU A 65 47.28 13.74 -23.73
C GLU A 65 45.85 14.31 -23.76
N GLU A 66 44.83 13.47 -23.99
CA GLU A 66 43.42 13.89 -23.94
C GLU A 66 42.80 13.63 -22.56
N VAL A 67 43.56 13.03 -21.63
CA VAL A 67 43.06 12.65 -20.30
C VAL A 67 43.74 13.48 -19.23
N GLU A 68 42.91 14.18 -18.44
CA GLU A 68 43.33 14.76 -17.19
C GLU A 68 43.44 13.64 -16.15
N SER A 69 44.67 13.28 -15.88
CA SER A 69 45.04 12.30 -14.89
C SER A 69 45.06 12.96 -13.51
N ILE A 70 44.22 12.50 -12.59
CA ILE A 70 43.97 13.14 -11.29
C ILE A 70 44.68 12.37 -10.18
N ASP A 71 45.57 13.06 -9.47
CA ASP A 71 46.22 12.54 -8.28
C ASP A 71 45.35 12.66 -7.04
N GLY A 72 45.27 11.56 -6.28
CA GLY A 72 44.51 11.51 -5.05
C GLY A 72 43.00 11.62 -5.26
N LEU A 73 42.47 11.16 -6.40
CA LEU A 73 41.02 11.15 -6.70
C LEU A 73 40.19 10.52 -5.56
N TYR A 74 40.76 9.52 -4.89
CA TYR A 74 40.17 8.86 -3.72
C TYR A 74 40.95 9.12 -2.44
N LYS A 75 40.22 9.06 -1.32
CA LYS A 75 40.79 8.91 0.02
C LYS A 75 40.22 7.67 0.70
N ASN A 76 41.09 6.94 1.40
CA ASN A 76 40.66 5.84 2.26
C ASN A 76 40.01 6.41 3.53
N VAL A 77 38.78 5.99 3.81
CA VAL A 77 38.04 6.40 5.01
C VAL A 77 37.44 5.16 5.68
N LYS A 78 37.49 5.11 7.00
CA LYS A 78 36.78 4.09 7.78
C LYS A 78 35.53 4.69 8.41
N GLU A 79 34.36 4.24 7.99
CA GLU A 79 33.05 4.67 8.49
C GLU A 79 32.21 3.42 8.79
N ASP A 80 31.43 3.43 9.87
CA ASP A 80 30.52 2.33 10.22
C ASP A 80 31.19 0.93 10.28
N GLY A 81 32.48 0.90 10.62
CA GLY A 81 33.28 -0.34 10.69
C GLY A 81 33.74 -0.89 9.34
N LYS A 82 33.36 -0.28 8.21
CA LYS A 82 33.79 -0.64 6.85
C LYS A 82 34.83 0.36 6.32
N ASN A 83 35.67 -0.09 5.39
CA ASN A 83 36.60 0.78 4.68
C ASN A 83 35.97 1.23 3.36
N TYR A 84 36.16 2.51 3.03
CA TYR A 84 35.66 3.11 1.80
C TYR A 84 36.78 3.82 1.04
N LEU A 85 36.73 3.70 -0.29
CA LEU A 85 37.39 4.61 -1.21
C LEU A 85 36.41 5.76 -1.50
N LYS A 86 36.60 6.87 -0.78
CA LYS A 86 35.72 8.04 -0.90
C LYS A 86 36.24 9.00 -1.96
N LEU A 87 35.42 9.31 -2.97
CA LEU A 87 35.70 10.34 -3.97
C LEU A 87 35.97 11.66 -3.24
N ARG A 88 37.05 12.35 -3.61
CA ARG A 88 37.39 13.65 -3.02
C ARG A 88 36.70 14.77 -3.80
N THR A 89 36.54 15.92 -3.15
CA THR A 89 36.11 17.15 -3.80
C THR A 89 37.08 17.50 -4.93
N ILE A 90 36.58 17.96 -6.08
CA ILE A 90 37.43 18.41 -7.20
C ILE A 90 38.44 19.51 -6.80
N LYS A 91 38.11 20.33 -5.79
CA LYS A 91 38.97 21.40 -5.27
C LYS A 91 40.14 20.89 -4.40
N ASP A 92 40.10 19.62 -4.01
CA ASP A 92 41.07 19.00 -3.09
C ASP A 92 42.03 18.03 -3.82
N VAL A 93 41.99 18.00 -5.14
CA VAL A 93 42.79 17.12 -6.01
C VAL A 93 43.61 17.95 -7.03
N SER A 94 44.64 17.35 -7.60
CA SER A 94 45.56 17.99 -8.56
C SER A 94 45.75 17.15 -9.81
N SER A 95 46.08 17.80 -10.94
CA SER A 95 46.49 17.10 -12.15
C SER A 95 47.89 16.48 -11.98
N SER A 96 48.06 15.24 -12.43
CA SER A 96 49.29 14.48 -12.24
C SER A 96 50.41 14.84 -13.21
N SER A 97 50.10 15.59 -14.27
CA SER A 97 51.11 16.12 -15.20
C SER A 97 52.09 17.09 -14.54
N ASP A 98 51.78 17.57 -13.34
CA ASP A 98 52.51 18.63 -12.63
C ASP A 98 53.40 18.13 -11.49
N ILE A 99 53.39 16.83 -11.18
CA ILE A 99 54.35 16.25 -10.22
C ILE A 99 55.69 15.97 -10.92
N THR A 100 56.38 17.05 -11.30
CA THR A 100 57.82 16.97 -11.52
C THR A 100 58.49 16.92 -10.14
N GLU A 101 58.96 15.73 -9.76
CA GLU A 101 59.95 15.42 -8.71
C GLU A 101 60.01 16.34 -7.47
N ASN A 102 59.60 15.80 -6.31
CA ASN A 102 59.91 16.27 -4.95
C ASN A 102 59.30 17.62 -4.50
N VAL A 103 57.98 17.76 -4.55
CA VAL A 103 57.30 18.82 -3.77
C VAL A 103 56.91 18.27 -2.39
N ASN A 104 57.43 18.93 -1.37
CA ASN A 104 57.23 18.63 0.05
C ASN A 104 55.74 18.82 0.42
N VAL A 105 55.13 17.84 1.10
CA VAL A 105 53.67 17.67 1.31
C VAL A 105 53.00 18.76 2.18
N ASP A 106 53.70 19.84 2.55
CA ASP A 106 53.20 20.84 3.49
C ASP A 106 53.23 22.30 3.02
N THR A 107 53.56 22.59 1.76
CA THR A 107 53.54 23.98 1.26
C THR A 107 53.18 24.07 -0.22
N ASP A 108 52.17 24.91 -0.48
CA ASP A 108 51.70 25.44 -1.76
C ASP A 108 50.89 24.50 -2.67
N LYS A 109 49.60 24.86 -2.80
CA LYS A 109 48.67 24.35 -3.79
C LYS A 109 49.34 24.38 -5.17
N SER A 110 49.40 23.24 -5.85
CA SER A 110 49.76 23.20 -7.27
C SER A 110 48.88 24.21 -8.04
N GLU A 111 49.50 25.01 -8.91
CA GLU A 111 48.85 26.12 -9.65
C GLU A 111 47.86 25.65 -10.74
N SER A 112 47.66 24.35 -10.95
CA SER A 112 46.73 23.77 -11.92
C SER A 112 45.54 23.09 -11.25
N GLU A 113 44.44 23.82 -11.11
CA GLU A 113 43.18 23.27 -10.63
C GLU A 113 42.60 22.27 -11.65
N VAL A 114 42.17 21.08 -11.18
CA VAL A 114 41.50 20.10 -12.04
C VAL A 114 40.21 20.69 -12.59
N SER A 115 40.01 20.60 -13.90
CA SER A 115 38.83 21.16 -14.54
C SER A 115 37.63 20.22 -14.40
N GLY A 116 36.49 20.77 -13.96
CA GLY A 116 35.24 20.02 -13.76
C GLY A 116 34.50 19.69 -15.05
N ASN A 117 33.16 19.57 -14.94
CA ASN A 117 32.16 19.50 -16.02
C ASN A 117 32.42 18.59 -17.23
N LYS A 118 33.17 17.49 -17.05
CA LYS A 118 33.55 16.55 -18.11
C LYS A 118 33.45 15.09 -17.65
N VAL A 119 33.51 14.15 -18.59
CA VAL A 119 33.36 12.71 -18.30
C VAL A 119 34.35 12.29 -17.21
N LEU A 120 33.82 11.66 -16.14
CA LEU A 120 34.61 11.16 -15.02
C LEU A 120 34.70 9.63 -15.11
N ARG A 121 35.93 9.12 -15.22
CA ARG A 121 36.22 7.70 -15.17
C ARG A 121 36.69 7.30 -13.78
N THR A 122 36.01 6.31 -13.23
CA THR A 122 36.35 5.76 -11.92
C THR A 122 36.48 4.26 -11.96
N MET A 123 37.27 3.71 -11.06
CA MET A 123 37.29 2.27 -10.81
C MET A 123 35.95 1.76 -10.26
N ILE A 124 35.63 0.49 -10.50
CA ILE A 124 34.44 -0.19 -9.95
C ILE A 124 34.81 -1.13 -8.81
N ASN A 125 36.03 -1.66 -8.88
CA ASN A 125 36.59 -2.58 -7.90
C ASN A 125 37.89 -1.97 -7.36
N SER A 126 37.98 -1.86 -6.03
CA SER A 126 39.20 -1.44 -5.32
C SER A 126 40.42 -2.34 -5.56
N GLY A 127 40.20 -3.56 -6.08
CA GLY A 127 41.18 -4.64 -6.14
C GLY A 127 41.35 -5.36 -4.80
N ASN A 128 40.54 -5.00 -3.79
CA ASN A 128 40.58 -5.54 -2.44
C ASN A 128 39.14 -5.68 -1.94
N ASP A 129 38.63 -6.91 -1.80
CA ASP A 129 37.27 -7.29 -1.40
C ASP A 129 36.73 -6.64 -0.09
N THR A 130 37.51 -5.77 0.56
CA THR A 130 37.19 -5.07 1.81
C THR A 130 36.92 -3.57 1.66
N GLN A 131 37.10 -2.96 0.48
CA GLN A 131 36.96 -1.50 0.29
C GLN A 131 35.80 -1.16 -0.64
N LEU A 132 34.79 -0.47 -0.12
CA LEU A 132 33.60 -0.05 -0.88
C LEU A 132 33.80 1.33 -1.51
N ILE A 133 33.27 1.58 -2.70
CA ILE A 133 33.32 2.91 -3.33
C ILE A 133 32.25 3.81 -2.70
N SER A 134 32.64 5.04 -2.36
CA SER A 134 31.71 6.05 -1.86
C SER A 134 31.90 7.40 -2.53
N TYR A 135 30.81 8.10 -2.78
CA TYR A 135 30.83 9.46 -3.31
C TYR A 135 29.67 10.27 -2.73
N SER A 136 29.84 11.59 -2.62
CA SER A 136 28.74 12.50 -2.32
C SER A 136 28.21 13.14 -3.61
N VAL A 137 26.96 13.61 -3.57
CA VAL A 137 26.35 14.34 -4.67
C VAL A 137 27.15 15.61 -4.96
N ASP A 138 27.57 16.35 -3.94
CA ASP A 138 28.34 17.58 -4.14
C ASP A 138 29.69 17.32 -4.83
N ASP A 139 30.36 16.21 -4.49
CA ASP A 139 31.61 15.80 -5.14
C ASP A 139 31.37 15.49 -6.63
N LEU A 140 30.35 14.69 -6.94
CA LEU A 140 29.97 14.35 -8.32
C LEU A 140 29.64 15.58 -9.15
N TYR A 141 28.93 16.55 -8.57
CA TYR A 141 28.58 17.80 -9.26
C TYR A 141 29.84 18.59 -9.64
N GLY A 142 30.85 18.63 -8.78
CA GLY A 142 32.13 19.25 -9.10
C GLY A 142 32.78 18.70 -10.37
N TYR A 143 32.66 17.39 -10.60
CA TYR A 143 33.25 16.74 -11.77
C TYR A 143 32.36 16.74 -13.01
N LEU A 144 31.04 16.60 -12.85
CA LEU A 144 30.14 16.21 -13.94
C LEU A 144 29.15 17.29 -14.36
N GLN A 145 28.78 18.20 -13.45
CA GLN A 145 27.75 19.20 -13.73
C GLN A 145 28.25 20.16 -14.80
N SER A 146 27.41 20.42 -15.80
CA SER A 146 27.74 21.23 -16.96
C SER A 146 26.55 22.10 -17.33
N ASP A 147 26.83 23.26 -17.90
CA ASP A 147 25.87 24.19 -18.50
C ASP A 147 25.61 23.91 -19.99
N LYS A 148 26.26 22.88 -20.54
CA LYS A 148 26.13 22.52 -21.95
C LYS A 148 24.72 22.03 -22.26
N PRO A 149 23.96 22.73 -23.12
CA PRO A 149 22.60 22.33 -23.46
C PRO A 149 22.60 21.05 -24.30
N ILE A 150 21.59 20.22 -24.07
CA ILE A 150 21.34 19.02 -24.86
C ILE A 150 20.66 19.40 -26.18
N LYS A 151 21.19 18.87 -27.29
CA LYS A 151 20.52 18.88 -28.59
C LYS A 151 19.87 17.52 -28.84
N TRP A 152 18.57 17.43 -28.56
CA TRP A 152 17.77 16.27 -28.90
C TRP A 152 17.65 16.12 -30.41
N ASP A 153 17.69 14.90 -30.91
CA ASP A 153 17.33 14.62 -32.30
C ASP A 153 15.82 14.76 -32.53
N ASN A 154 15.37 14.56 -33.77
CA ASN A 154 13.96 14.67 -34.14
C ASN A 154 13.06 13.65 -33.44
N GLU A 155 13.62 12.58 -32.86
CA GLU A 155 12.92 11.53 -32.13
C GLU A 155 13.00 11.75 -30.61
N GLY A 156 13.59 12.86 -30.14
CA GLY A 156 13.75 13.16 -28.73
C GLY A 156 14.82 12.32 -28.05
N LYS A 157 15.87 11.93 -28.77
CA LYS A 157 16.96 11.08 -28.28
C LYS A 157 18.29 11.82 -28.34
N ILE A 158 19.20 11.38 -27.48
CA ILE A 158 20.62 11.73 -27.56
C ILE A 158 21.46 10.48 -27.44
N THR A 159 22.61 10.50 -28.11
CA THR A 159 23.59 9.43 -28.05
C THR A 159 24.98 9.98 -27.81
N TRP A 160 25.85 9.16 -27.25
CA TRP A 160 27.26 9.46 -27.02
C TRP A 160 28.11 8.20 -27.13
N ASP A 161 29.39 8.40 -27.40
CA ASP A 161 30.38 7.34 -27.41
C ASP A 161 30.87 7.05 -25.99
N LEU A 162 31.30 5.81 -25.77
CA LEU A 162 31.95 5.41 -24.53
C LEU A 162 33.47 5.46 -24.70
N HIS A 163 34.15 5.86 -23.64
CA HIS A 163 35.55 6.29 -23.65
C HIS A 163 36.39 5.53 -22.59
N THR A 164 35.99 4.28 -22.35
CA THR A 164 36.52 3.42 -21.29
C THR A 164 36.94 2.05 -21.82
N CYS A 165 37.69 1.30 -21.02
CA CYS A 165 38.20 -0.01 -21.40
C CYS A 165 37.13 -1.11 -21.42
N VAL A 166 37.38 -2.14 -22.24
CA VAL A 166 36.53 -3.35 -22.26
C VAL A 166 36.96 -4.29 -21.17
N ASP A 167 36.01 -4.67 -20.31
CA ASP A 167 36.18 -5.74 -19.35
C ASP A 167 36.08 -7.12 -20.01
N THR A 168 37.17 -7.57 -20.63
CA THR A 168 37.23 -8.88 -21.31
C THR A 168 37.27 -10.08 -20.36
N GLN A 169 37.48 -9.88 -19.06
CA GLN A 169 37.71 -10.95 -18.07
C GLN A 169 36.63 -11.03 -16.98
N GLY A 170 35.64 -10.12 -16.98
CA GLY A 170 34.56 -10.08 -15.98
C GLY A 170 35.01 -9.55 -14.62
N ASN A 171 36.09 -8.77 -14.58
CA ASN A 171 36.67 -8.21 -13.35
C ASN A 171 36.18 -6.78 -13.03
N LEU A 172 35.40 -6.16 -13.94
CA LEU A 172 34.85 -4.81 -13.92
C LEU A 172 35.87 -3.75 -13.45
N ASN A 173 36.62 -3.16 -14.39
CA ASN A 173 37.70 -2.23 -14.04
C ASN A 173 37.29 -0.75 -14.00
N SER A 174 36.26 -0.32 -14.74
CA SER A 174 36.00 1.11 -14.97
C SER A 174 34.53 1.44 -15.26
N ILE A 175 34.04 2.49 -14.61
CA ILE A 175 32.73 3.10 -14.89
C ILE A 175 32.93 4.53 -15.37
N GLU A 176 32.19 4.90 -16.40
CA GLU A 176 32.07 6.26 -16.90
C GLU A 176 30.83 6.93 -16.36
N TRP A 177 31.04 7.94 -15.53
CA TRP A 177 29.97 8.75 -14.99
C TRP A 177 29.67 9.94 -15.89
N ARG A 178 28.38 10.16 -16.10
CA ARG A 178 27.79 11.28 -16.82
C ARG A 178 26.60 11.79 -16.01
N MET A 179 26.33 13.09 -16.10
CA MET A 179 25.18 13.72 -15.46
C MET A 179 24.33 14.40 -16.52
N LEU A 180 23.03 14.06 -16.53
CA LEU A 180 22.01 14.80 -17.26
C LEU A 180 21.19 15.59 -16.25
N SER A 181 20.99 16.87 -16.49
CA SER A 181 20.25 17.77 -15.60
C SER A 181 19.11 18.41 -16.37
N ALA A 182 17.96 18.57 -15.74
CA ALA A 182 16.81 19.26 -16.30
C ALA A 182 16.12 20.09 -15.22
N SER A 183 15.31 21.05 -15.65
CA SER A 183 14.48 21.87 -14.78
C SER A 183 13.01 21.74 -15.13
N PHE A 184 12.15 21.88 -14.13
CA PHE A 184 10.71 21.83 -14.32
C PHE A 184 9.98 22.70 -13.30
N GLU A 185 8.79 23.15 -13.67
CA GLU A 185 7.91 23.90 -12.77
C GLU A 185 6.81 23.00 -12.24
N ILE A 186 6.48 23.20 -10.96
CA ILE A 186 5.36 22.54 -10.31
C ILE A 186 4.53 23.55 -9.53
N THR A 187 3.20 23.37 -9.56
CA THR A 187 2.25 24.27 -8.91
C THR A 187 1.96 23.85 -7.47
N ASP A 188 1.50 24.79 -6.64
CA ASP A 188 1.03 24.54 -5.26
C ASP A 188 -0.01 23.42 -5.21
N LYS A 189 -0.92 23.38 -6.18
CA LYS A 189 -1.98 22.38 -6.25
C LYS A 189 -1.41 20.98 -6.48
N GLN A 190 -0.42 20.86 -7.35
CA GLN A 190 0.25 19.59 -7.63
C GLN A 190 1.09 19.12 -6.43
N ILE A 191 1.83 20.02 -5.77
CA ILE A 191 2.56 19.69 -4.54
C ILE A 191 1.60 19.16 -3.48
N ARG A 192 0.47 19.84 -3.23
CA ARG A 192 -0.53 19.38 -2.25
C ARG A 192 -1.13 18.04 -2.62
N LEU A 193 -1.43 17.78 -3.89
CA LEU A 193 -1.93 16.48 -4.33
C LEU A 193 -0.97 15.34 -3.99
N LEU A 194 0.33 15.56 -4.20
CA LEU A 194 1.38 14.59 -3.85
C LEU A 194 1.52 14.43 -2.33
N GLN A 195 1.55 15.54 -1.58
CA GLN A 195 1.67 15.55 -0.11
C GLN A 195 0.46 14.95 0.62
N ASP A 196 -0.74 15.10 0.08
CA ASP A 196 -1.94 14.52 0.68
C ASP A 196 -2.09 13.01 0.34
N GLY A 197 -1.14 12.43 -0.40
CA GLY A 197 -1.22 11.04 -0.87
C GLY A 197 -2.38 10.82 -1.87
N ASN A 198 -2.75 11.85 -2.62
CA ASN A 198 -3.83 11.81 -3.62
C ASN A 198 -3.31 11.65 -5.06
N ALA A 199 -2.00 11.61 -5.26
CA ALA A 199 -1.38 11.40 -6.55
C ALA A 199 -0.02 10.71 -6.43
N TYR A 200 0.40 10.10 -7.52
CA TYR A 200 1.74 9.54 -7.73
C TYR A 200 2.53 10.44 -8.67
N ALA A 201 3.84 10.46 -8.53
CA ALA A 201 4.74 11.05 -9.52
C ALA A 201 5.66 9.98 -10.09
N VAL A 202 5.73 9.90 -11.42
CA VAL A 202 6.47 8.84 -12.12
C VAL A 202 7.21 9.42 -13.31
N LEU A 203 8.40 8.89 -13.61
CA LEU A 203 9.12 9.22 -14.84
C LEU A 203 8.64 8.37 -16.01
N GLY A 204 8.64 8.95 -17.20
CA GLY A 204 8.33 8.22 -18.41
C GLY A 204 8.72 8.96 -19.68
N ILE A 205 8.70 8.25 -20.80
CA ILE A 205 8.92 8.80 -22.13
C ILE A 205 7.57 9.23 -22.71
N PRO A 206 7.44 10.43 -23.27
CA PRO A 206 6.22 10.84 -23.97
C PRO A 206 6.13 10.10 -25.32
N THR A 207 4.98 9.51 -25.65
CA THR A 207 4.81 8.66 -26.85
C THR A 207 3.51 8.96 -27.60
N ASP A 208 3.37 8.45 -28.82
CA ASP A 208 2.17 8.61 -29.65
C ASP A 208 1.18 7.43 -29.49
N ASN A 209 1.34 6.61 -28.44
CA ASN A 209 0.42 5.52 -28.15
C ASN A 209 -0.94 6.05 -27.66
N LYS A 210 -1.91 5.14 -27.45
CA LYS A 210 -3.26 5.51 -26.95
C LYS A 210 -3.29 6.17 -25.55
N TYR A 211 -2.19 6.15 -24.82
CA TYR A 211 -2.04 6.71 -23.48
C TYR A 211 -1.18 7.98 -23.45
N GLY A 212 -0.47 8.33 -24.54
CA GLY A 212 0.40 9.50 -24.63
C GLY A 212 1.79 9.37 -23.97
N PHE A 213 2.10 8.28 -23.28
CA PHE A 213 3.37 8.08 -22.57
C PHE A 213 3.72 6.61 -22.34
N GLU A 214 4.96 6.34 -21.92
CA GLU A 214 5.50 5.06 -21.42
C GLU A 214 6.27 5.23 -20.11
N LEU A 215 5.93 4.44 -19.08
CA LEU A 215 6.54 4.52 -17.74
C LEU A 215 7.85 3.74 -17.67
N ILE A 216 8.80 4.15 -18.51
CA ILE A 216 10.10 3.53 -18.62
C ILE A 216 11.22 4.54 -18.41
N MET A 217 12.31 4.07 -17.81
CA MET A 217 13.58 4.78 -17.74
C MET A 217 14.49 4.29 -18.89
N PRO A 218 14.77 5.12 -19.91
CA PRO A 218 15.45 4.72 -21.16
C PRO A 218 16.96 4.56 -21.00
N TYR A 219 17.39 3.89 -19.93
CA TYR A 219 18.79 3.67 -19.65
C TYR A 219 19.04 2.29 -19.03
N ASN A 220 20.07 1.62 -19.54
CA ASN A 220 20.43 0.26 -19.16
C ASN A 220 21.91 0.24 -18.76
N ASN A 221 22.18 0.37 -17.45
CA ASN A 221 23.42 0.04 -16.74
C ASN A 221 23.25 0.47 -15.27
N VAL A 222 23.80 1.60 -14.85
CA VAL A 222 23.59 2.19 -13.53
C VAL A 222 22.94 3.56 -13.68
N ALA A 223 21.87 3.81 -12.93
CA ALA A 223 21.23 5.11 -12.87
C ALA A 223 20.83 5.48 -11.45
N SER A 224 21.02 6.75 -11.10
CA SER A 224 20.54 7.37 -9.86
C SER A 224 19.87 8.70 -10.18
N VAL A 225 18.66 8.90 -9.66
CA VAL A 225 17.90 10.15 -9.84
C VAL A 225 17.95 11.00 -8.58
N PHE A 226 18.21 12.29 -8.75
CA PHE A 226 18.19 13.31 -7.72
C PHE A 226 17.13 14.35 -8.02
N LEU A 227 16.52 14.88 -6.97
CA LEU A 227 15.63 16.03 -7.04
C LEU A 227 16.19 17.14 -6.16
N ASN A 228 16.44 18.31 -6.72
CA ASN A 228 17.03 19.45 -6.02
C ASN A 228 18.29 19.02 -5.21
N LYS A 229 19.17 18.23 -5.85
CA LYS A 229 20.38 17.62 -5.27
C LYS A 229 20.15 16.61 -4.13
N LYS A 230 18.91 16.24 -3.84
CA LYS A 230 18.55 15.20 -2.85
C LYS A 230 18.29 13.87 -3.57
N THR A 231 18.82 12.78 -3.02
CA THR A 231 18.63 11.42 -3.56
C THR A 231 17.15 11.02 -3.58
N THR A 232 16.69 10.41 -4.67
CA THR A 232 15.37 9.76 -4.73
C THR A 232 15.49 8.25 -4.44
N ASN A 233 14.36 7.55 -4.47
CA ASN A 233 14.28 6.10 -4.42
C ASN A 233 14.49 5.42 -5.79
N ILE A 234 14.73 6.17 -6.86
CA ILE A 234 15.04 5.62 -8.18
C ILE A 234 16.56 5.48 -8.30
N ASN A 235 17.08 4.32 -7.90
CA ASN A 235 18.48 3.93 -8.04
C ASN A 235 18.53 2.45 -8.41
N TYR A 236 19.10 2.12 -9.57
CA TYR A 236 19.16 0.72 -10.03
C TYR A 236 20.44 0.39 -10.77
N GLU A 237 20.75 -0.91 -10.80
CA GLU A 237 21.81 -1.48 -11.62
C GLU A 237 21.23 -2.66 -12.41
N THR A 238 21.31 -2.61 -13.73
CA THR A 238 20.82 -3.69 -14.59
C THR A 238 21.88 -4.78 -14.78
N ARG A 239 23.14 -4.42 -14.53
CA ARG A 239 24.30 -5.30 -14.52
C ARG A 239 24.91 -5.24 -13.13
N ARG A 240 25.10 -6.40 -12.51
CA ARG A 240 25.55 -6.50 -11.12
C ARG A 240 26.93 -5.87 -10.95
N LEU A 241 27.04 -4.87 -10.07
CA LEU A 241 28.35 -4.43 -9.57
C LEU A 241 28.86 -5.45 -8.54
N LEU A 242 30.15 -5.78 -8.61
CA LEU A 242 30.76 -6.74 -7.67
C LEU A 242 30.72 -6.22 -6.22
N GLU A 243 30.81 -4.90 -6.04
CA GLU A 243 30.82 -4.23 -4.73
C GLU A 243 29.68 -3.22 -4.62
N LYS A 244 29.02 -3.17 -3.45
CA LYS A 244 27.98 -2.16 -3.18
C LYS A 244 28.60 -0.77 -3.15
N GLN A 245 27.99 0.20 -3.84
CA GLN A 245 28.43 1.59 -3.79
C GLN A 245 27.63 2.38 -2.75
N ARG A 246 28.23 3.45 -2.23
CA ARG A 246 27.66 4.31 -1.19
C ARG A 246 27.54 5.76 -1.66
N LEU A 247 26.31 6.26 -1.77
CA LEU A 247 26.02 7.63 -2.18
C LEU A 247 25.51 8.46 -1.00
N ASN A 248 26.09 9.64 -0.77
CA ASN A 248 25.73 10.51 0.37
C ASN A 248 25.72 9.76 1.71
N SER A 249 26.73 8.92 1.94
CA SER A 249 26.87 8.11 3.15
C SER A 249 25.72 7.11 3.39
N LYS A 250 24.90 6.79 2.38
CA LYS A 250 23.92 5.71 2.40
C LYS A 250 24.34 4.59 1.47
N ASP A 251 24.38 3.36 1.97
CA ASP A 251 24.56 2.18 1.13
C ASP A 251 23.37 2.16 0.16
N ILE A 252 23.63 2.20 -1.15
CA ILE A 252 22.57 2.04 -2.15
C ILE A 252 22.44 0.55 -2.41
N ASP A 253 21.28 0.00 -2.12
CA ASP A 253 20.88 -1.29 -2.69
C ASP A 253 20.42 -1.02 -4.12
N TYR A 254 21.37 -1.07 -5.06
CA TYR A 254 21.00 -1.04 -6.46
C TYR A 254 20.19 -2.30 -6.77
N GLU A 255 18.95 -2.12 -7.19
CA GLU A 255 18.09 -3.24 -7.52
C GLU A 255 18.58 -3.90 -8.80
N ASN A 256 18.90 -5.20 -8.71
CA ASN A 256 19.29 -5.98 -9.87
C ASN A 256 18.04 -6.36 -10.69
N THR A 257 17.73 -5.54 -11.67
CA THR A 257 16.64 -5.78 -12.61
C THR A 257 17.11 -6.76 -13.70
N SER A 258 17.11 -8.05 -13.38
CA SER A 258 17.46 -9.11 -14.34
C SER A 258 16.33 -9.45 -15.35
N SER A 259 15.27 -8.64 -15.45
CA SER A 259 14.14 -8.90 -16.37
C SER A 259 14.48 -8.56 -17.82
N TYR A 260 15.16 -9.50 -18.49
CA TYR A 260 15.43 -9.47 -19.94
C TYR A 260 14.17 -9.64 -20.83
N THR A 261 12.96 -9.61 -20.26
CA THR A 261 11.72 -9.98 -20.97
C THR A 261 10.82 -8.77 -21.16
N CYS A 262 11.08 -8.01 -22.23
CA CYS A 262 10.15 -7.00 -22.73
C CYS A 262 8.98 -7.69 -23.46
N SER A 263 7.74 -7.40 -23.05
CA SER A 263 6.50 -7.99 -23.62
C SER A 263 6.28 -7.60 -25.09
N ASN A 264 6.82 -6.47 -25.55
CA ASN A 264 6.84 -6.03 -26.94
C ASN A 264 8.18 -5.39 -27.30
N ALA A 265 9.20 -6.23 -27.49
CA ALA A 265 10.56 -5.77 -27.81
C ALA A 265 10.61 -4.80 -28.99
N THR A 266 9.86 -5.03 -30.07
CA THR A 266 9.90 -4.15 -31.25
C THR A 266 9.43 -2.72 -30.92
N TYR A 267 8.36 -2.59 -30.14
CA TYR A 267 7.84 -1.29 -29.75
C TYR A 267 8.78 -0.56 -28.79
N HIS A 268 9.26 -1.21 -27.71
CA HIS A 268 10.16 -0.52 -26.79
C HIS A 268 11.54 -0.28 -27.39
N ASN A 269 12.00 -1.12 -28.32
CA ASN A 269 13.19 -0.83 -29.11
C ASN A 269 13.06 0.49 -29.86
N SER A 270 11.88 0.91 -30.31
CA SER A 270 11.72 2.22 -30.94
C SER A 270 11.90 3.39 -29.95
N LEU A 271 11.59 3.17 -28.67
CA LEU A 271 11.65 4.18 -27.61
C LEU A 271 13.04 4.29 -26.97
N SER A 272 13.83 3.22 -27.05
CA SER A 272 15.17 3.13 -26.47
C SER A 272 16.13 2.37 -27.40
N ASN A 273 16.14 2.69 -28.70
CA ASN A 273 16.97 1.98 -29.69
C ASN A 273 18.47 2.13 -29.40
N HIS A 274 18.88 3.24 -28.81
CA HIS A 274 20.26 3.50 -28.36
C HIS A 274 20.70 2.62 -27.18
N THR A 275 19.77 1.93 -26.53
CA THR A 275 20.09 0.91 -25.51
C THR A 275 19.84 -0.50 -26.03
N ASP A 276 19.82 -0.74 -27.34
CA ASP A 276 19.45 -2.04 -27.94
C ASP A 276 18.08 -2.55 -27.45
N GLY A 277 17.17 -1.64 -27.07
CA GLY A 277 15.87 -1.99 -26.51
C GLY A 277 15.80 -2.18 -25.01
N TYR A 278 16.92 -2.04 -24.30
CA TYR A 278 16.97 -2.24 -22.87
C TYR A 278 16.61 -0.97 -22.09
N HIS A 279 15.62 -1.05 -21.22
CA HIS A 279 15.17 0.04 -20.37
C HIS A 279 14.55 -0.56 -19.10
N ILE A 280 14.38 0.26 -18.07
CA ILE A 280 13.74 -0.19 -16.84
C ILE A 280 12.29 0.27 -16.80
N HIS A 281 11.42 -0.70 -16.67
CA HIS A 281 10.02 -0.50 -16.35
C HIS A 281 9.90 -0.01 -14.90
N MET A 282 9.20 1.10 -14.67
CA MET A 282 9.06 1.67 -13.32
C MET A 282 8.30 0.73 -12.37
N GLU A 283 7.50 -0.19 -12.90
CA GLU A 283 6.85 -1.28 -12.17
C GLU A 283 7.79 -2.41 -11.74
N ASP A 284 8.79 -2.75 -12.55
CA ASP A 284 9.77 -3.79 -12.23
C ASP A 284 10.65 -3.37 -11.05
N LEU A 285 11.01 -2.09 -11.01
CA LEU A 285 11.74 -1.48 -9.90
C LEU A 285 10.91 -1.53 -8.60
N SER A 286 9.60 -1.30 -8.70
CA SER A 286 8.73 -1.43 -7.53
C SER A 286 8.70 -2.86 -6.96
N GLU A 287 8.60 -3.89 -7.82
CA GLU A 287 8.57 -5.29 -7.38
C GLU A 287 9.87 -5.69 -6.67
N ASN A 288 11.01 -5.28 -7.21
CA ASN A 288 12.33 -5.54 -6.61
C ASN A 288 12.54 -4.83 -5.27
N ALA A 289 11.90 -3.66 -5.06
CA ALA A 289 11.83 -2.97 -3.78
C ALA A 289 10.98 -3.72 -2.71
N GLY A 290 10.45 -4.91 -3.05
CA GLY A 290 9.57 -5.69 -2.18
C GLY A 290 8.13 -5.19 -2.16
N LYS A 291 7.73 -4.31 -3.09
CA LYS A 291 6.33 -3.95 -3.28
C LYS A 291 5.60 -5.04 -4.07
N ILE A 292 4.28 -4.93 -4.13
CA ILE A 292 3.43 -5.90 -4.82
C ILE A 292 3.70 -5.80 -6.33
N LYS A 293 3.90 -6.94 -6.99
CA LYS A 293 4.04 -7.02 -8.45
C LYS A 293 2.97 -6.17 -9.16
N GLY A 294 3.40 -5.29 -10.07
CA GLY A 294 2.53 -4.43 -10.85
C GLY A 294 2.22 -3.06 -10.22
N THR A 295 2.68 -2.78 -8.99
CA THR A 295 2.63 -1.41 -8.44
C THR A 295 3.73 -0.55 -9.06
N LEU A 296 3.51 0.77 -9.08
CA LEU A 296 4.49 1.72 -9.62
C LEU A 296 5.60 2.06 -8.64
N MET A 297 6.81 2.27 -9.14
CA MET A 297 7.83 3.00 -8.40
C MET A 297 7.53 4.50 -8.48
N GLU A 298 6.77 4.97 -7.50
CA GLU A 298 6.55 6.39 -7.25
C GLU A 298 7.87 7.06 -6.91
N MET A 299 8.14 8.23 -7.49
CA MET A 299 9.28 9.04 -7.08
C MET A 299 8.98 9.69 -5.71
N ASP A 300 9.90 9.53 -4.77
CA ASP A 300 9.85 10.18 -3.47
C ASP A 300 10.12 11.70 -3.60
N LEU A 301 9.04 12.48 -3.62
CA LEU A 301 9.04 13.93 -3.87
C LEU A 301 8.65 14.78 -2.65
N GLU A 302 7.99 14.21 -1.64
CA GLU A 302 7.11 14.92 -0.69
C GLU A 302 7.82 15.97 0.18
N GLU A 303 9.12 15.82 0.41
CA GLU A 303 9.98 16.73 1.19
C GLU A 303 11.11 17.37 0.35
N LYS A 304 11.09 17.16 -0.96
CA LYS A 304 12.18 17.53 -1.87
C LYS A 304 11.77 18.62 -2.85
N LEU A 305 10.49 18.72 -3.17
CA LEU A 305 9.96 19.76 -4.05
C LEU A 305 9.96 21.13 -3.37
N VAL A 306 10.19 22.16 -4.18
CA VAL A 306 10.00 23.57 -3.82
C VAL A 306 8.98 24.19 -4.77
N MET A 307 8.34 25.27 -4.32
CA MET A 307 7.45 26.04 -5.17
C MET A 307 8.22 26.73 -6.29
N GLY A 308 7.72 26.62 -7.53
CA GLY A 308 8.36 27.18 -8.72
C GLY A 308 9.30 26.18 -9.39
N GLU A 309 10.49 26.63 -9.77
CA GLU A 309 11.49 25.85 -10.49
C GLU A 309 12.16 24.81 -9.58
N ASN A 310 12.20 23.58 -10.05
CA ASN A 310 12.88 22.44 -9.43
C ASN A 310 13.88 21.85 -10.43
N THR A 311 14.94 21.23 -9.93
CA THR A 311 15.89 20.48 -10.76
C THR A 311 15.73 18.98 -10.57
N ILE A 312 15.89 18.25 -11.66
CA ILE A 312 16.04 16.79 -11.65
C ILE A 312 17.36 16.45 -12.34
N ASP A 313 18.14 15.61 -11.69
CA ASP A 313 19.48 15.24 -12.14
C ASP A 313 19.57 13.72 -12.20
N ILE A 314 20.15 13.19 -13.27
CA ILE A 314 20.25 11.77 -13.55
C ILE A 314 21.73 11.46 -13.69
N LEU A 315 22.29 10.82 -12.67
CA LEU A 315 23.63 10.25 -12.74
C LEU A 315 23.53 8.94 -13.48
N ILE A 316 24.33 8.83 -14.53
CA ILE A 316 24.40 7.69 -15.41
C ILE A 316 25.80 7.10 -15.32
N GLY A 317 25.87 5.79 -15.06
CA GLY A 317 27.10 5.01 -15.02
C GLY A 317 27.18 4.02 -16.17
N ASN A 318 28.19 4.15 -17.04
CA ASN A 318 28.37 3.32 -18.23
C ASN A 318 29.52 2.32 -18.07
N PHE A 319 29.34 1.12 -18.63
CA PHE A 319 30.33 0.03 -18.61
C PHE A 319 30.42 -0.64 -19.99
N ILE A 320 31.60 -1.17 -20.31
CA ILE A 320 31.81 -1.97 -21.51
C ILE A 320 32.30 -3.37 -21.11
N THR A 321 31.51 -4.40 -21.42
CA THR A 321 31.83 -5.80 -21.07
C THR A 321 32.28 -6.65 -22.25
N SER A 322 32.27 -6.09 -23.47
CA SER A 322 32.78 -6.74 -24.68
C SER A 322 33.11 -5.70 -25.74
N ASP A 323 34.08 -5.99 -26.62
CA ASP A 323 34.46 -5.07 -27.70
C ASP A 323 33.30 -4.76 -28.65
N SER A 324 32.31 -5.66 -28.77
CA SER A 324 31.10 -5.43 -29.55
C SER A 324 30.25 -4.26 -29.03
N LEU A 325 30.44 -3.85 -27.78
CA LEU A 325 29.72 -2.74 -27.14
C LEU A 325 30.48 -1.41 -27.21
N LYS A 326 31.75 -1.39 -27.66
CA LYS A 326 32.54 -0.15 -27.81
C LYS A 326 31.93 0.84 -28.81
N ASN A 327 31.06 0.37 -29.72
CA ASN A 327 30.45 1.17 -30.80
C ASN A 327 28.92 1.11 -30.86
N ASN A 328 28.26 0.48 -29.86
CA ASN A 328 26.81 0.63 -29.72
C ASN A 328 26.60 1.94 -28.96
N SER A 329 26.36 3.01 -29.71
CA SER A 329 26.13 4.37 -29.21
C SER A 329 25.21 4.35 -28.00
N CYS A 330 25.75 4.59 -26.80
CA CYS A 330 24.94 4.75 -25.60
C CYS A 330 24.08 5.99 -25.76
N GLY A 331 23.02 6.11 -24.98
CA GLY A 331 22.16 7.27 -25.12
C GLY A 331 21.08 7.37 -24.05
N PHE A 332 20.20 8.34 -24.27
CA PHE A 332 19.08 8.63 -23.42
C PHE A 332 17.91 9.16 -24.27
N SER A 333 16.69 8.72 -23.97
CA SER A 333 15.48 9.33 -24.53
C SER A 333 14.95 10.38 -23.57
N LYS A 334 14.44 11.49 -24.11
CA LYS A 334 13.81 12.53 -23.30
C LYS A 334 12.68 11.92 -22.48
N ILE A 335 12.76 12.11 -21.17
CA ILE A 335 11.71 11.73 -20.23
C ILE A 335 10.99 12.98 -19.72
N ASN A 336 9.78 12.80 -19.22
CA ASN A 336 8.99 13.79 -18.51
C ASN A 336 8.53 13.24 -17.16
N LEU A 337 8.07 14.13 -16.30
CA LEU A 337 7.44 13.79 -15.03
C LEU A 337 5.93 13.72 -15.22
N TYR A 338 5.30 12.62 -14.80
CA TYR A 338 3.85 12.45 -14.85
C TYR A 338 3.28 12.44 -13.45
N ILE A 339 2.37 13.36 -13.17
CA ILE A 339 1.54 13.33 -11.97
C ILE A 339 0.26 12.59 -12.29
N ILE A 340 0.05 11.47 -11.61
CA ILE A 340 -1.06 10.56 -11.79
C ILE A 340 -1.94 10.65 -10.55
N GLU A 341 -3.13 11.24 -10.68
CA GLU A 341 -4.06 11.31 -9.56
C GLU A 341 -4.60 9.91 -9.20
N MET A 342 -4.67 9.62 -7.90
CA MET A 342 -5.25 8.38 -7.43
C MET A 342 -6.78 8.45 -7.57
N PRO A 343 -7.42 7.40 -8.10
CA PRO A 343 -8.87 7.32 -8.10
C PRO A 343 -9.43 7.22 -6.68
N GLN A 344 -10.56 7.89 -6.48
CA GLN A 344 -11.31 7.83 -5.24
C GLN A 344 -12.23 6.62 -5.27
N MET A 345 -11.93 5.65 -4.40
CA MET A 345 -12.71 4.43 -4.26
C MET A 345 -13.31 4.31 -2.87
N GLU A 346 -14.52 3.76 -2.82
CA GLU A 346 -15.16 3.40 -1.58
C GLU A 346 -15.57 1.93 -1.60
N ILE A 347 -15.10 1.17 -0.61
CA ILE A 347 -15.69 -0.10 -0.26
C ILE A 347 -16.49 0.03 1.03
N SER A 348 -17.63 -0.66 1.07
CA SER A 348 -18.42 -0.83 2.28
C SER A 348 -18.97 -2.25 2.38
N MET A 349 -19.25 -2.65 3.62
CA MET A 349 -19.84 -3.94 3.96
C MET A 349 -21.19 -3.71 4.63
N LYS A 350 -22.16 -4.54 4.27
CA LYS A 350 -23.46 -4.60 4.97
C LYS A 350 -23.80 -6.05 5.30
N LEU A 351 -24.55 -6.23 6.37
CA LEU A 351 -25.09 -7.53 6.75
C LEU A 351 -26.55 -7.61 6.35
N TYR A 352 -27.00 -8.79 5.96
CA TYR A 352 -28.39 -9.04 5.63
C TYR A 352 -28.84 -10.45 6.01
N LYS A 353 -30.16 -10.64 6.03
CA LYS A 353 -30.81 -11.95 6.13
C LYS A 353 -31.94 -12.04 5.11
N TYR A 354 -32.35 -13.26 4.81
CA TYR A 354 -33.58 -13.49 4.05
C TYR A 354 -34.77 -13.55 4.98
N LYS A 355 -35.83 -12.83 4.62
CA LYS A 355 -37.14 -13.00 5.26
C LYS A 355 -37.57 -14.47 5.08
N ASN A 356 -37.88 -15.14 6.19
CA ASN A 356 -38.23 -16.57 6.26
C ASN A 356 -37.10 -17.55 5.89
N GLY A 357 -35.83 -17.12 5.85
CA GLY A 357 -34.67 -18.01 5.69
C GLY A 357 -34.50 -18.66 4.32
N LYS A 358 -35.24 -18.22 3.29
CA LYS A 358 -35.15 -18.76 1.92
C LYS A 358 -34.43 -17.79 0.98
N LYS A 359 -33.60 -18.32 0.08
CA LYS A 359 -32.80 -17.59 -0.91
C LYS A 359 -33.61 -16.61 -1.79
N ASP A 360 -34.84 -16.98 -2.16
CA ASP A 360 -35.76 -16.13 -2.94
C ASP A 360 -36.61 -15.20 -2.07
N GLY A 361 -36.35 -15.17 -0.76
CA GLY A 361 -37.02 -14.30 0.18
C GLY A 361 -36.59 -12.84 0.04
N GLN A 362 -37.44 -11.94 0.51
CA GLN A 362 -37.09 -10.52 0.61
C GLN A 362 -35.81 -10.34 1.45
N VAL A 363 -34.82 -9.63 0.90
CA VAL A 363 -33.61 -9.25 1.63
C VAL A 363 -33.98 -8.23 2.71
N VAL A 364 -33.55 -8.49 3.94
CA VAL A 364 -33.73 -7.61 5.08
C VAL A 364 -32.34 -7.22 5.59
N TYR A 365 -32.07 -5.92 5.59
CA TYR A 365 -30.83 -5.38 6.13
C TYR A 365 -30.96 -5.16 7.64
N PHE A 366 -29.85 -5.31 8.35
CA PHE A 366 -29.74 -4.89 9.73
C PHE A 366 -29.51 -3.37 9.78
N ASP A 367 -30.06 -2.72 10.79
CA ASP A 367 -29.96 -1.28 11.03
C ASP A 367 -29.71 -1.01 12.52
N ASP A 368 -29.81 0.25 12.93
CA ASP A 368 -29.55 0.64 14.33
C ASP A 368 -30.54 0.03 15.32
N ASP A 369 -31.78 -0.22 14.90
CA ASP A 369 -32.86 -0.76 15.74
C ASP A 369 -32.86 -2.29 15.75
N TYR A 370 -32.34 -2.92 14.70
CA TYR A 370 -32.25 -4.37 14.56
C TYR A 370 -30.83 -4.80 14.18
N ARG A 371 -30.02 -5.10 15.20
CA ARG A 371 -28.62 -5.51 15.05
C ARG A 371 -28.43 -7.00 15.31
N PRO A 372 -27.48 -7.67 14.62
CA PRO A 372 -27.17 -9.08 14.87
C PRO A 372 -26.67 -9.32 16.31
N THR A 373 -27.05 -10.45 16.89
CA THR A 373 -26.67 -10.91 18.23
C THR A 373 -25.70 -12.09 18.16
N ASN A 374 -25.08 -12.44 19.29
CA ASN A 374 -24.09 -13.52 19.34
C ASN A 374 -24.69 -14.88 18.92
N GLY A 375 -24.09 -15.51 17.92
CA GLY A 375 -24.51 -16.79 17.36
C GLY A 375 -25.42 -16.67 16.14
N ASP A 376 -25.87 -15.47 15.77
CA ASP A 376 -26.66 -15.26 14.56
C ASP A 376 -25.81 -15.59 13.31
N GLU A 377 -26.40 -16.33 12.38
CA GLU A 377 -25.86 -16.52 11.05
C GLU A 377 -26.39 -15.41 10.13
N VAL A 378 -25.46 -14.62 9.57
CA VAL A 378 -25.76 -13.49 8.69
C VAL A 378 -25.05 -13.63 7.36
N TYR A 379 -25.60 -13.01 6.32
CA TYR A 379 -24.99 -12.93 5.01
C TYR A 379 -24.27 -11.60 4.82
N VAL A 380 -23.18 -11.61 4.07
CA VAL A 380 -22.35 -10.43 3.81
C VAL A 380 -22.62 -9.89 2.40
N ARG A 381 -22.91 -8.59 2.33
CA ARG A 381 -22.97 -7.79 1.10
C ARG A 381 -21.73 -6.90 1.06
N ILE A 382 -21.08 -6.86 -0.10
CA ILE A 382 -19.95 -5.97 -0.38
C ILE A 382 -20.37 -4.98 -1.45
N ASP A 383 -20.08 -3.70 -1.23
CA ASP A 383 -20.31 -2.64 -2.20
C ASP A 383 -18.98 -1.98 -2.55
N ILE A 384 -18.66 -1.92 -3.84
CA ILE A 384 -17.50 -1.21 -4.38
C ILE A 384 -18.04 -0.04 -5.20
N GLN A 385 -17.63 1.17 -4.88
CA GLN A 385 -18.07 2.39 -5.55
C GLN A 385 -16.87 3.18 -6.05
N ASN A 386 -16.94 3.59 -7.32
CA ASN A 386 -15.99 4.50 -7.92
C ASN A 386 -16.49 5.93 -7.69
N ASN A 387 -15.93 6.60 -6.68
CA ASN A 387 -16.24 8.00 -6.39
C ASN A 387 -15.42 8.97 -7.27
N SER A 388 -14.50 8.46 -8.07
CA SER A 388 -13.75 9.25 -9.05
C SER A 388 -14.67 9.77 -10.15
N ASN A 389 -14.39 10.97 -10.63
CA ASN A 389 -15.01 11.56 -11.81
C ASN A 389 -14.13 11.46 -13.08
N LYS A 390 -12.93 10.89 -12.98
CA LYS A 390 -11.91 10.86 -14.04
C LYS A 390 -11.72 9.50 -14.67
N TYR A 391 -11.77 8.45 -13.85
CA TYR A 391 -11.28 7.13 -14.23
C TYR A 391 -12.40 6.10 -14.33
N THR A 392 -12.39 5.33 -15.41
CA THR A 392 -13.03 4.02 -15.44
C THR A 392 -12.07 3.01 -14.82
N LEU A 393 -12.50 2.36 -13.75
CA LEU A 393 -11.71 1.33 -13.08
C LEU A 393 -11.90 0.01 -13.79
N LYS A 394 -10.83 -0.73 -14.02
CA LYS A 394 -10.86 -2.01 -14.72
C LYS A 394 -10.23 -3.12 -13.89
N ASN A 395 -10.62 -4.35 -14.20
CA ASN A 395 -10.22 -5.59 -13.52
C ASN A 395 -10.22 -5.45 -12.00
N LEU A 396 -11.37 -5.05 -11.46
CA LEU A 396 -11.51 -4.85 -10.03
C LEU A 396 -11.28 -6.17 -9.30
N GLY A 397 -10.31 -6.15 -8.40
CA GLY A 397 -9.97 -7.23 -7.50
C GLY A 397 -10.23 -6.83 -6.06
N PHE A 398 -10.59 -7.80 -5.22
CA PHE A 398 -10.64 -7.57 -3.79
C PHE A 398 -10.09 -8.78 -3.06
N THR A 399 -9.11 -8.53 -2.20
CA THR A 399 -8.43 -9.55 -1.42
C THR A 399 -8.50 -9.21 0.06
N LYS A 400 -8.72 -10.24 0.86
CA LYS A 400 -8.70 -10.25 2.33
C LYS A 400 -9.97 -9.67 2.96
N LEU A 401 -10.43 -10.36 4.00
CA LEU A 401 -11.54 -9.92 4.82
C LEU A 401 -11.40 -10.62 6.17
N ASN A 402 -10.61 -10.11 7.12
CA ASN A 402 -10.33 -10.88 8.34
C ASN A 402 -11.19 -10.47 9.54
N THR A 403 -11.72 -11.46 10.25
CA THR A 403 -12.41 -11.36 11.54
C THR A 403 -11.50 -11.97 12.62
N ASN A 404 -11.41 -11.32 13.78
CA ASN A 404 -10.57 -11.60 14.96
C ASN A 404 -9.83 -12.96 15.00
N LYS A 405 -8.54 -12.98 15.41
CA LYS A 405 -7.68 -14.19 15.58
C LYS A 405 -8.32 -15.37 16.34
N ASN A 406 -9.41 -15.14 17.09
CA ASN A 406 -10.13 -16.13 17.89
C ASN A 406 -11.52 -16.53 17.33
N ALA A 407 -11.99 -15.97 16.21
CA ALA A 407 -13.36 -16.12 15.67
C ALA A 407 -13.45 -16.81 14.30
N GLY A 408 -12.31 -17.24 13.73
CA GLY A 408 -12.24 -17.81 12.38
C GLY A 408 -11.84 -16.76 11.34
N THR A 409 -11.05 -17.17 10.36
CA THR A 409 -10.50 -16.32 9.30
C THR A 409 -11.40 -16.43 8.07
N ILE A 410 -12.11 -15.37 7.70
CA ILE A 410 -12.67 -15.27 6.35
C ILE A 410 -11.52 -14.99 5.37
N ARG A 411 -11.40 -15.82 4.34
CA ARG A 411 -10.50 -15.56 3.21
C ARG A 411 -11.34 -15.37 1.97
N LEU A 412 -11.51 -14.12 1.57
CA LEU A 412 -12.15 -13.75 0.33
C LEU A 412 -11.11 -13.23 -0.65
N ASN A 413 -11.10 -13.80 -1.85
CA ASN A 413 -10.38 -13.28 -2.99
C ASN A 413 -11.35 -13.27 -4.17
N MET A 414 -11.57 -12.11 -4.78
CA MET A 414 -12.40 -11.95 -5.95
C MET A 414 -11.65 -11.20 -7.04
N SER A 415 -11.90 -11.62 -8.27
CA SER A 415 -11.46 -10.98 -9.50
C SER A 415 -12.57 -11.14 -10.55
N PRO A 416 -12.45 -10.52 -11.72
CA PRO A 416 -13.46 -10.68 -12.78
C PRO A 416 -13.65 -12.12 -13.28
N ASP A 417 -12.70 -13.00 -13.00
CA ASP A 417 -12.69 -14.38 -13.50
C ASP A 417 -12.83 -15.43 -12.37
N SER A 418 -12.69 -15.03 -11.11
CA SER A 418 -12.64 -15.96 -9.99
C SER A 418 -13.20 -15.37 -8.71
N PHE A 419 -13.89 -16.21 -7.95
CA PHE A 419 -14.32 -15.89 -6.59
C PHE A 419 -13.96 -17.04 -5.68
N ILE A 420 -13.10 -16.78 -4.70
CA ILE A 420 -12.59 -17.79 -3.77
C ILE A 420 -12.98 -17.39 -2.36
N TYR A 421 -13.74 -18.26 -1.70
CA TYR A 421 -14.16 -18.10 -0.32
C TYR A 421 -13.65 -19.26 0.53
N ASN A 422 -12.84 -18.96 1.54
CA ASN A 422 -12.20 -19.93 2.44
C ASN A 422 -11.49 -21.07 1.70
N GLY A 423 -10.84 -20.73 0.58
CA GLY A 423 -10.08 -21.67 -0.26
C GLY A 423 -10.93 -22.44 -1.29
N ASN A 424 -12.26 -22.24 -1.31
CA ASN A 424 -13.14 -22.86 -2.30
C ASN A 424 -13.50 -21.85 -3.39
N THR A 425 -13.26 -22.22 -4.65
CA THR A 425 -13.77 -21.47 -5.80
C THR A 425 -15.29 -21.60 -5.85
N LEU A 426 -15.99 -20.48 -5.94
CA LEU A 426 -17.42 -20.39 -6.11
C LEU A 426 -17.71 -20.00 -7.57
N THR A 427 -18.35 -20.92 -8.29
CA THR A 427 -18.77 -20.72 -9.69
C THR A 427 -20.25 -20.38 -9.81
N ASP A 428 -21.04 -20.86 -8.84
CA ASP A 428 -22.48 -20.65 -8.72
C ASP A 428 -22.77 -19.89 -7.41
N ASP A 429 -23.95 -19.26 -7.29
CA ASP A 429 -24.40 -18.53 -6.08
C ASP A 429 -23.73 -17.16 -5.83
N ILE A 430 -23.17 -16.49 -6.84
CA ILE A 430 -22.69 -15.10 -6.75
C ILE A 430 -23.61 -14.21 -7.57
N ARG A 431 -24.06 -13.12 -6.96
CA ARG A 431 -24.96 -12.15 -7.59
C ARG A 431 -24.32 -10.79 -7.55
N CYS A 432 -24.13 -10.21 -8.72
CA CYS A 432 -23.64 -8.85 -8.87
C CYS A 432 -24.77 -7.93 -9.34
N TYR A 433 -24.83 -6.74 -8.79
CA TYR A 433 -25.79 -5.69 -9.17
C TYR A 433 -25.05 -4.40 -9.43
N LYS A 434 -25.54 -3.58 -10.36
CA LYS A 434 -24.93 -2.31 -10.72
C LYS A 434 -25.76 -1.14 -10.23
N ASN A 435 -25.10 -0.10 -9.73
CA ASN A 435 -25.69 1.19 -9.34
C ASN A 435 -26.85 1.09 -8.35
N GLY A 436 -26.87 0.04 -7.53
CA GLY A 436 -27.93 -0.21 -6.56
C GLY A 436 -29.25 -0.71 -7.18
N ASP A 437 -29.30 -0.96 -8.48
CA ASP A 437 -30.42 -1.60 -9.15
C ASP A 437 -30.35 -3.11 -8.97
N THR A 438 -31.33 -3.67 -8.26
CA THR A 438 -31.44 -5.11 -8.00
C THR A 438 -32.39 -5.82 -8.97
N SER A 439 -32.83 -5.17 -10.04
CA SER A 439 -33.74 -5.74 -11.03
C SER A 439 -33.04 -6.69 -12.01
N GLU A 440 -31.76 -6.44 -12.31
CA GLU A 440 -30.94 -7.24 -13.20
C GLU A 440 -29.71 -7.79 -12.46
N GLU A 441 -29.55 -9.10 -12.51
CA GLU A 441 -28.43 -9.80 -11.91
C GLU A 441 -27.34 -10.05 -12.94
N TYR A 442 -26.12 -9.66 -12.59
CA TYR A 442 -24.91 -9.89 -13.38
C TYR A 442 -24.05 -10.96 -12.70
N ASP A 443 -23.24 -11.64 -13.50
CA ASP A 443 -22.18 -12.49 -12.97
C ASP A 443 -20.98 -11.65 -12.47
N ILE A 444 -19.95 -12.34 -11.98
CA ILE A 444 -18.74 -11.69 -11.46
C ILE A 444 -17.93 -10.93 -12.51
N SER A 445 -18.18 -11.15 -13.80
CA SER A 445 -17.53 -10.38 -14.87
C SER A 445 -17.94 -8.91 -14.86
N ALA A 446 -18.97 -8.53 -14.08
CA ALA A 446 -19.26 -7.14 -13.76
C ALA A 446 -18.06 -6.39 -13.16
N LEU A 447 -17.10 -7.08 -12.54
CA LEU A 447 -15.85 -6.51 -12.03
C LEU A 447 -14.84 -6.15 -13.12
N LYS A 448 -15.08 -6.45 -14.41
CA LYS A 448 -14.16 -6.07 -15.51
C LYS A 448 -14.05 -4.56 -15.68
N SER A 449 -15.13 -3.82 -15.44
CA SER A 449 -15.16 -2.36 -15.60
C SER A 449 -16.16 -1.70 -14.66
N LEU A 450 -15.76 -0.57 -14.07
CA LEU A 450 -16.58 0.30 -13.23
C LEU A 450 -16.37 1.76 -13.62
N GLU A 451 -17.37 2.32 -14.30
CA GLU A 451 -17.36 3.71 -14.76
C GLU A 451 -17.32 4.74 -13.62
N PRO A 452 -16.89 5.99 -13.89
CA PRO A 452 -16.99 7.10 -12.94
C PRO A 452 -18.37 7.22 -12.29
N GLY A 453 -18.42 7.32 -10.96
CA GLY A 453 -19.67 7.36 -10.18
C GLY A 453 -20.41 6.02 -10.05
N GLY A 454 -19.93 4.96 -10.71
CA GLY A 454 -20.57 3.66 -10.71
C GLY A 454 -20.42 2.91 -9.39
N ARG A 455 -21.34 1.97 -9.12
CA ARG A 455 -21.29 1.06 -7.98
C ARG A 455 -21.53 -0.38 -8.41
N ILE A 456 -20.76 -1.31 -7.84
CA ILE A 456 -21.01 -2.75 -7.93
C ILE A 456 -21.36 -3.26 -6.53
N THR A 457 -22.49 -3.95 -6.43
CA THR A 457 -22.92 -4.66 -5.23
C THR A 457 -22.74 -6.16 -5.45
N ILE A 458 -22.09 -6.83 -4.52
CA ILE A 458 -21.78 -8.26 -4.58
C ILE A 458 -22.44 -8.94 -3.38
N MET A 459 -23.19 -10.00 -3.66
CA MET A 459 -23.90 -10.79 -2.66
C MET A 459 -23.74 -12.28 -2.99
N SER A 460 -23.71 -13.12 -1.96
CA SER A 460 -23.69 -14.57 -2.16
C SER A 460 -24.28 -15.28 -0.95
N ASP A 461 -24.98 -16.39 -1.20
CA ASP A 461 -25.51 -17.25 -0.13
C ASP A 461 -24.43 -18.06 0.57
N ARG A 462 -23.23 -18.09 -0.01
CA ARG A 462 -22.05 -18.76 0.53
C ARG A 462 -21.22 -17.82 1.41
N LEU A 463 -21.36 -16.50 1.24
CA LEU A 463 -20.74 -15.48 2.09
C LEU A 463 -21.49 -15.34 3.42
N LYS A 464 -21.40 -16.39 4.24
CA LYS A 464 -22.01 -16.46 5.57
C LYS A 464 -20.99 -16.18 6.67
N TYR A 465 -21.44 -15.46 7.68
CA TYR A 465 -20.68 -15.20 8.89
C TYR A 465 -21.52 -15.50 10.13
N THR A 466 -20.92 -16.13 11.14
CA THR A 466 -21.57 -16.35 12.44
C THR A 466 -21.03 -15.31 13.41
N VAL A 467 -21.91 -14.47 13.96
CA VAL A 467 -21.54 -13.41 14.90
C VAL A 467 -20.91 -14.05 16.14
N SER A 468 -19.66 -13.69 16.42
CA SER A 468 -18.90 -14.26 17.53
C SER A 468 -19.01 -13.42 18.79
N LYS A 469 -18.66 -14.01 19.94
CA LYS A 469 -18.53 -13.24 21.20
C LYS A 469 -17.52 -12.11 21.08
N ALA A 470 -16.43 -12.30 20.33
CA ALA A 470 -15.39 -11.29 20.16
C ALA A 470 -15.91 -10.05 19.43
N ASP A 471 -16.82 -10.23 18.47
CA ASP A 471 -17.45 -9.12 17.77
C ASP A 471 -18.31 -8.29 18.74
N ILE A 472 -18.96 -8.94 19.72
CA ILE A 472 -19.80 -8.25 20.73
C ILE A 472 -18.94 -7.39 21.64
N ILE A 473 -17.74 -7.87 22.01
CA ILE A 473 -16.75 -7.07 22.75
C ILE A 473 -16.39 -5.82 21.97
N ASN A 474 -16.22 -5.96 20.65
CA ASN A 474 -15.86 -4.87 19.75
C ASN A 474 -17.07 -4.01 19.32
N ASN A 475 -18.30 -4.33 19.77
CA ASN A 475 -19.55 -3.73 19.29
C ASN A 475 -19.74 -3.75 17.77
N SER A 476 -18.91 -4.51 17.03
CA SER A 476 -18.89 -4.48 15.58
C SER A 476 -18.17 -5.69 15.02
N ILE A 477 -18.59 -6.09 13.83
CA ILE A 477 -17.78 -6.94 12.95
C ILE A 477 -16.82 -6.02 12.22
N ILE A 478 -15.52 -6.24 12.43
CA ILE A 478 -14.45 -5.49 11.80
C ILE A 478 -13.85 -6.37 10.71
N CYS A 479 -13.77 -5.83 9.50
CA CYS A 479 -13.20 -6.47 8.35
C CYS A 479 -12.20 -5.56 7.70
N VAL A 480 -11.01 -6.09 7.41
CA VAL A 480 -9.96 -5.36 6.69
C VAL A 480 -9.76 -6.04 5.35
N GLY A 481 -9.87 -5.27 4.28
CA GLY A 481 -9.68 -5.77 2.92
C GLY A 481 -8.97 -4.78 2.01
N SER A 482 -8.34 -5.33 0.98
CA SER A 482 -7.53 -4.65 -0.02
C SER A 482 -8.28 -4.68 -1.36
N ILE A 483 -8.54 -3.50 -1.92
CA ILE A 483 -9.10 -3.37 -3.27
C ILE A 483 -7.97 -3.10 -4.25
N ARG A 484 -8.06 -3.72 -5.42
CA ARG A 484 -7.16 -3.47 -6.55
C ARG A 484 -7.94 -3.16 -7.80
N ALA A 485 -7.43 -2.25 -8.62
CA ALA A 485 -7.96 -1.99 -9.95
C ALA A 485 -6.90 -1.35 -10.85
N ASN A 486 -7.05 -1.56 -12.15
CA ASN A 486 -6.37 -0.82 -13.19
C ASN A 486 -7.16 0.49 -13.48
N TYR A 487 -6.50 1.62 -13.71
CA TYR A 487 -7.21 2.86 -14.09
C TYR A 487 -6.50 3.73 -15.13
N ILE A 488 -5.29 3.35 -15.56
CA ILE A 488 -4.53 4.04 -16.62
C ILE A 488 -4.27 3.09 -17.77
N ARG A 489 -3.83 1.86 -17.45
CA ARG A 489 -3.53 0.78 -18.38
C ARG A 489 -4.05 -0.54 -17.88
N ASP A 490 -4.52 -1.38 -18.79
CA ASP A 490 -5.15 -2.65 -18.47
C ASP A 490 -4.15 -3.67 -17.87
N GLU A 491 -2.84 -3.50 -18.12
CA GLU A 491 -1.80 -4.42 -17.66
C GLU A 491 -1.19 -4.07 -16.27
N LEU A 492 -1.43 -2.87 -15.71
CA LEU A 492 -0.74 -2.37 -14.51
C LEU A 492 -1.69 -2.17 -13.31
N GLU A 493 -1.41 -2.81 -12.17
CA GLU A 493 -2.22 -2.68 -10.94
C GLU A 493 -1.87 -1.38 -10.20
N PHE A 494 -2.72 -0.36 -10.31
CA PHE A 494 -2.37 0.99 -9.83
C PHE A 494 -2.94 1.36 -8.45
N ILE A 495 -3.78 0.52 -7.84
CA ILE A 495 -4.39 0.81 -6.53
C ILE A 495 -4.26 -0.39 -5.63
N ASN A 496 -3.82 -0.16 -4.39
CA ASN A 496 -4.07 -1.07 -3.29
C ASN A 496 -4.55 -0.26 -2.07
N VAL A 497 -5.87 -0.13 -1.91
CA VAL A 497 -6.44 0.54 -0.73
C VAL A 497 -6.83 -0.53 0.29
N GLU A 498 -6.15 -0.53 1.43
CA GLU A 498 -6.60 -1.30 2.61
C GLU A 498 -7.62 -0.46 3.38
N LYS A 499 -8.83 -0.98 3.56
CA LYS A 499 -9.91 -0.27 4.26
C LYS A 499 -10.50 -1.11 5.38
N ASP A 500 -10.63 -0.48 6.54
CA ASP A 500 -11.41 -0.98 7.66
C ASP A 500 -12.91 -0.78 7.40
N MET A 501 -13.64 -1.87 7.34
CA MET A 501 -15.09 -1.91 7.27
C MET A 501 -15.64 -2.36 8.61
N LYS A 502 -16.49 -1.55 9.23
CA LYS A 502 -17.11 -1.85 10.52
C LYS A 502 -18.62 -1.92 10.36
N VAL A 503 -19.21 -3.06 10.71
CA VAL A 503 -20.67 -3.19 10.79
C VAL A 503 -21.07 -3.31 12.25
N PRO A 504 -21.91 -2.39 12.79
CA PRO A 504 -22.37 -2.45 14.17
C PRO A 504 -23.14 -3.72 14.47
N ILE A 505 -23.00 -4.23 15.69
CA ILE A 505 -23.78 -5.37 16.17
C ILE A 505 -24.42 -5.08 17.54
N SER A 506 -25.30 -5.96 17.98
CA SER A 506 -25.96 -5.84 19.28
C SER A 506 -24.98 -6.12 20.42
N LYS A 507 -25.27 -5.53 21.59
CA LYS A 507 -24.60 -5.83 22.86
C LYS A 507 -25.22 -7.00 23.62
N ASP A 508 -26.20 -7.66 23.01
CA ASP A 508 -27.01 -8.70 23.63
C ASP A 508 -26.31 -10.07 23.48
N CYS A 509 -25.46 -10.41 24.45
CA CYS A 509 -24.81 -11.72 24.52
C CYS A 509 -24.68 -12.27 25.95
N GLY A 510 -25.13 -11.49 26.94
CA GLY A 510 -25.01 -11.81 28.33
C GLY A 510 -25.86 -13.01 28.70
N VAL A 511 -25.35 -13.83 29.61
CA VAL A 511 -26.07 -14.98 30.16
C VAL A 511 -26.25 -14.77 31.65
N LEU A 512 -27.46 -14.93 32.14
CA LEU A 512 -27.76 -14.89 33.57
C LEU A 512 -28.26 -16.26 34.01
N ASN A 513 -27.47 -16.92 34.84
CA ASN A 513 -27.86 -18.15 35.50
C ASN A 513 -28.50 -17.83 36.86
N ILE A 514 -29.73 -18.28 37.06
CA ILE A 514 -30.48 -18.10 38.29
C ILE A 514 -30.72 -19.46 38.91
N LYS A 515 -30.26 -19.62 40.15
CA LYS A 515 -30.53 -20.81 40.97
C LYS A 515 -31.31 -20.40 42.21
N CYS A 516 -32.35 -21.15 42.54
CA CYS A 516 -33.07 -20.98 43.80
C CYS A 516 -32.78 -22.18 44.71
N THR A 517 -32.46 -21.95 45.97
CA THR A 517 -32.25 -23.01 46.98
C THR A 517 -33.07 -22.72 48.24
N ILE A 518 -33.63 -23.75 48.87
CA ILE A 518 -34.38 -23.63 50.13
C ILE A 518 -33.50 -24.19 51.25
N GLN A 519 -33.22 -23.40 52.28
CA GLN A 519 -32.52 -23.86 53.49
C GLN A 519 -33.39 -24.86 54.25
N ASN A 520 -32.78 -25.98 54.65
CA ASN A 520 -33.36 -27.03 55.51
C ASN A 520 -34.60 -27.75 54.95
N GLY A 521 -34.81 -27.77 53.63
CA GLY A 521 -35.86 -28.60 53.00
C GLY A 521 -35.34 -30.00 52.65
N ASP A 522 -36.12 -31.05 52.94
CA ASP A 522 -35.85 -32.41 52.45
C ASP A 522 -35.75 -32.40 50.91
N GLN A 523 -34.66 -32.95 50.38
CA GLN A 523 -34.34 -32.89 48.95
C GLN A 523 -35.43 -33.49 48.05
N ASP A 524 -36.26 -34.40 48.56
CA ASP A 524 -37.30 -35.11 47.79
C ASP A 524 -38.68 -34.41 47.79
N SER A 525 -38.93 -33.44 48.69
CA SER A 525 -40.25 -32.77 48.81
C SER A 525 -40.41 -31.48 47.98
N ASN A 526 -39.32 -31.01 47.37
CA ASN A 526 -39.22 -29.69 46.72
C ASN A 526 -39.54 -29.67 45.21
N ASN A 527 -39.96 -30.80 44.61
CA ASN A 527 -40.04 -30.96 43.15
C ASN A 527 -41.26 -30.31 42.47
N GLU A 528 -42.30 -29.93 43.21
CA GLU A 528 -43.53 -29.35 42.65
C GLU A 528 -43.67 -27.83 42.81
N GLU A 529 -42.93 -27.21 43.74
CA GLU A 529 -43.03 -25.77 43.99
C GLU A 529 -42.37 -24.94 42.89
N LYS A 530 -43.07 -23.91 42.42
CA LYS A 530 -42.60 -22.99 41.38
C LYS A 530 -42.63 -21.56 41.91
N PHE A 531 -41.55 -20.83 41.66
CA PHE A 531 -41.37 -19.43 42.01
C PHE A 531 -41.30 -18.58 40.76
N LEU A 532 -41.83 -17.35 40.81
CA LEU A 532 -41.80 -16.42 39.70
C LEU A 532 -40.70 -15.39 39.91
N VAL A 533 -39.75 -15.32 38.97
CA VAL A 533 -38.67 -14.33 38.94
C VAL A 533 -38.91 -13.40 37.76
N ASN A 534 -38.93 -12.11 38.03
CA ASN A 534 -38.92 -11.06 37.03
C ASN A 534 -37.49 -10.57 36.83
N ILE A 535 -37.07 -10.41 35.58
CA ILE A 535 -35.79 -9.84 35.18
C ILE A 535 -36.11 -8.65 34.31
N SER A 536 -35.75 -7.45 34.74
CA SER A 536 -36.00 -6.21 34.00
C SER A 536 -34.72 -5.44 33.72
N SER A 537 -34.68 -4.73 32.59
CA SER A 537 -33.71 -3.67 32.30
C SER A 537 -34.46 -2.39 31.90
N ASP A 538 -33.72 -1.34 31.58
CA ASP A 538 -34.30 -0.07 31.12
C ASP A 538 -35.08 -0.22 29.79
N LYS A 539 -34.90 -1.34 29.07
CA LYS A 539 -35.51 -1.62 27.76
C LYS A 539 -36.63 -2.67 27.78
N GLY A 540 -36.87 -3.36 28.90
CA GLY A 540 -37.91 -4.37 28.96
C GLY A 540 -37.85 -5.28 30.18
N PHE A 541 -38.74 -6.28 30.23
CA PHE A 541 -38.76 -7.29 31.29
C PHE A 541 -39.11 -8.68 30.77
N ALA A 542 -38.62 -9.70 31.47
CA ALA A 542 -38.91 -11.11 31.25
C ALA A 542 -39.36 -11.74 32.58
N ASN A 543 -40.32 -12.67 32.50
CA ASN A 543 -40.78 -13.45 33.64
C ASN A 543 -40.37 -14.91 33.47
N LEU A 544 -39.80 -15.49 34.53
CA LEU A 544 -39.29 -16.84 34.53
C LEU A 544 -39.87 -17.62 35.71
N SER A 545 -40.48 -18.78 35.44
CA SER A 545 -40.89 -19.71 36.48
C SER A 545 -39.77 -20.69 36.79
N ILE A 546 -39.25 -20.65 38.02
CA ILE A 546 -38.12 -21.46 38.47
C ILE A 546 -38.51 -22.43 39.59
N LYS A 547 -37.88 -23.60 39.62
CA LYS A 547 -37.98 -24.58 40.71
C LYS A 547 -36.75 -24.55 41.60
N PRO A 548 -36.89 -24.81 42.91
CA PRO A 548 -35.74 -24.95 43.80
C PRO A 548 -34.84 -26.13 43.37
N GLY A 549 -33.54 -26.01 43.64
CA GLY A 549 -32.51 -26.99 43.28
C GLY A 549 -32.04 -26.95 41.82
N HIS A 550 -32.79 -26.31 40.93
CA HIS A 550 -32.49 -26.21 39.50
C HIS A 550 -31.86 -24.86 39.15
N THR A 551 -30.99 -24.86 38.14
CA THR A 551 -30.41 -23.65 37.54
C THR A 551 -31.11 -23.36 36.22
N TYR A 552 -31.55 -22.11 36.04
CA TYR A 552 -32.17 -21.62 34.82
C TYR A 552 -31.28 -20.56 34.19
N SER A 553 -31.17 -20.56 32.86
CA SER A 553 -30.34 -19.61 32.12
C SER A 553 -31.21 -18.70 31.26
N VAL A 554 -31.07 -17.38 31.45
CA VAL A 554 -31.62 -16.35 30.56
C VAL A 554 -30.48 -15.85 29.68
N LYS A 555 -30.67 -15.89 28.36
CA LYS A 555 -29.64 -15.59 27.36
C LYS A 555 -29.95 -14.28 26.64
N ASN A 556 -28.98 -13.77 25.87
CA ASN A 556 -29.07 -12.56 25.05
C ASN A 556 -29.47 -11.32 25.87
N LEU A 557 -28.93 -11.20 27.08
CA LEU A 557 -29.08 -10.01 27.90
C LEU A 557 -28.06 -8.95 27.50
N ASN A 558 -28.48 -7.68 27.45
CA ASN A 558 -27.60 -6.57 27.09
C ASN A 558 -26.46 -6.40 28.09
N ILE A 559 -25.20 -6.64 27.69
CA ILE A 559 -24.09 -6.64 28.65
C ILE A 559 -23.78 -5.25 29.24
N SER A 560 -24.17 -4.17 28.57
CA SER A 560 -23.83 -2.79 28.95
C SER A 560 -24.88 -2.12 29.85
N GLU A 561 -25.87 -2.86 30.33
CA GLU A 561 -26.98 -2.34 31.15
C GLU A 561 -27.06 -3.08 32.48
N TRP A 562 -27.76 -2.47 33.45
CA TRP A 562 -28.12 -3.14 34.69
C TRP A 562 -29.36 -4.01 34.47
N HIS A 563 -29.29 -5.28 34.87
CA HIS A 563 -30.47 -6.14 34.96
C HIS A 563 -30.90 -6.26 36.41
N TYR A 564 -32.15 -5.93 36.69
CA TYR A 564 -32.79 -5.99 37.99
C TYR A 564 -33.57 -7.30 38.10
N ILE A 565 -33.30 -8.07 39.14
CA ILE A 565 -33.89 -9.40 39.33
C ILE A 565 -34.74 -9.36 40.60
N ASN A 566 -36.03 -9.58 40.41
CA ASN A 566 -37.04 -9.52 41.46
C ASN A 566 -37.70 -10.88 41.59
N LEU A 567 -37.56 -11.52 42.74
CA LEU A 567 -38.31 -12.72 43.07
C LEU A 567 -39.66 -12.32 43.69
N ILE A 568 -40.75 -12.87 43.17
CA ILE A 568 -42.06 -12.79 43.80
C ILE A 568 -42.10 -13.89 44.87
N VAL A 569 -41.89 -13.48 46.13
CA VAL A 569 -41.78 -14.40 47.28
C VAL A 569 -43.19 -14.80 47.75
N PRO A 570 -43.54 -16.11 47.74
CA PRO A 570 -44.79 -16.57 48.32
C PRO A 570 -44.82 -16.35 49.83
N GLN A 571 -46.01 -16.20 50.41
CA GLN A 571 -46.19 -15.83 51.84
C GLN A 571 -45.45 -16.75 52.81
N ASP A 572 -45.33 -18.04 52.47
CA ASP A 572 -44.72 -19.09 53.29
C ASP A 572 -43.19 -19.06 53.33
N TYR A 573 -42.56 -18.20 52.54
CA TYR A 573 -41.11 -18.14 52.38
C TYR A 573 -40.55 -16.76 52.76
N GLU A 574 -39.32 -16.76 53.25
CA GLU A 574 -38.49 -15.57 53.44
C GLU A 574 -37.17 -15.71 52.69
N VAL A 575 -36.65 -14.61 52.15
CA VAL A 575 -35.33 -14.58 51.50
C VAL A 575 -34.26 -14.46 52.58
N VAL A 576 -33.36 -15.45 52.65
CA VAL A 576 -32.32 -15.51 53.69
C VAL A 576 -31.03 -14.83 53.26
N ASN A 577 -30.68 -14.96 51.98
CA ASN A 577 -29.49 -14.34 51.40
C ASN A 577 -29.59 -14.35 49.87
N SER A 578 -29.24 -13.24 49.23
CA SER A 578 -28.85 -13.24 47.83
C SER A 578 -27.35 -12.98 47.76
N THR A 579 -26.57 -14.03 47.52
CA THR A 579 -25.13 -13.90 47.41
C THR A 579 -24.78 -13.25 46.07
N THR A 580 -24.73 -11.92 46.04
CA THR A 580 -23.86 -11.12 45.16
C THR A 580 -23.75 -9.67 45.69
N SER A 581 -22.65 -9.41 46.42
CA SER A 581 -21.99 -8.12 46.69
C SER A 581 -22.75 -6.93 47.33
N LYS A 582 -22.44 -6.71 48.62
CA LYS A 582 -22.58 -5.49 49.48
C LYS A 582 -23.90 -4.70 49.46
N ARG A 583 -24.67 -4.93 50.55
CA ARG A 583 -25.63 -4.05 51.25
C ARG A 583 -26.48 -3.11 50.37
N SER A 584 -27.76 -3.49 50.32
CA SER A 584 -28.96 -2.73 49.95
C SER A 584 -29.45 -2.87 48.50
N ILE A 585 -30.70 -3.35 48.39
CA ILE A 585 -31.67 -3.13 47.30
C ILE A 585 -31.45 -3.93 46.00
N GLN A 586 -32.40 -4.82 45.70
CA GLN A 586 -32.58 -5.57 44.43
C GLN A 586 -31.37 -6.40 43.98
N ASN A 587 -31.60 -7.62 43.49
CA ASN A 587 -30.52 -8.36 42.84
C ASN A 587 -30.26 -7.71 41.48
N LYS A 588 -29.48 -6.63 41.44
CA LYS A 588 -29.06 -6.02 40.18
C LYS A 588 -27.69 -6.55 39.79
N ILE A 589 -27.52 -6.86 38.51
CA ILE A 589 -26.27 -7.36 37.95
C ILE A 589 -25.90 -6.53 36.73
N PHE A 590 -24.62 -6.19 36.63
CA PHE A 590 -24.05 -5.59 35.43
C PHE A 590 -23.14 -6.62 34.79
N LEU A 591 -23.59 -7.22 33.68
CA LEU A 591 -22.94 -8.41 33.12
C LEU A 591 -21.53 -8.12 32.58
N ASN A 592 -21.26 -6.88 32.13
CA ASN A 592 -19.92 -6.44 31.71
C ASN A 592 -18.89 -6.38 32.87
N GLN A 593 -19.33 -6.39 34.13
CA GLN A 593 -18.45 -6.45 35.31
C GLN A 593 -18.21 -7.88 35.82
N GLN A 594 -18.90 -8.89 35.25
CA GLN A 594 -18.72 -10.29 35.60
C GLN A 594 -17.55 -10.90 34.82
N SER A 595 -16.93 -11.96 35.34
CA SER A 595 -15.67 -12.53 34.85
C SER A 595 -15.49 -12.46 33.32
N ILE A 596 -14.35 -11.90 32.92
CA ILE A 596 -13.98 -11.40 31.56
C ILE A 596 -14.20 -12.42 30.44
N LYS A 597 -14.32 -13.72 30.74
CA LYS A 597 -14.34 -14.77 29.71
C LYS A 597 -15.71 -15.09 29.11
N ASN A 598 -16.84 -14.71 29.70
CA ASN A 598 -18.15 -15.17 29.18
C ASN A 598 -19.38 -14.27 29.41
N TYR A 599 -19.25 -13.06 29.97
CA TYR A 599 -20.40 -12.18 30.30
C TYR A 599 -21.55 -12.92 31.00
N THR A 600 -21.17 -13.89 31.85
CA THR A 600 -22.10 -14.79 32.52
C THR A 600 -22.21 -14.38 33.97
N GLY A 601 -23.39 -13.90 34.35
CA GLY A 601 -23.76 -13.65 35.73
C GLY A 601 -24.34 -14.91 36.36
N ASN A 602 -24.00 -15.16 37.62
CA ASN A 602 -24.62 -16.23 38.40
C ASN A 602 -25.26 -15.61 39.65
N ILE A 603 -26.56 -15.84 39.82
CA ILE A 603 -27.30 -15.39 41.00
C ILE A 603 -27.93 -16.60 41.67
N GLU A 604 -27.59 -16.78 42.94
CA GLU A 604 -28.24 -17.75 43.81
C GLU A 604 -29.16 -17.02 44.79
N ILE A 605 -30.45 -17.38 44.74
CA ILE A 605 -31.46 -16.89 45.66
C ILE A 605 -31.70 -17.97 46.71
N LYS A 606 -31.39 -17.67 47.97
CA LYS A 606 -31.60 -18.59 49.10
C LYS A 606 -32.88 -18.22 49.83
N LEU A 607 -33.82 -19.14 49.85
CA LEU A 607 -35.08 -19.05 50.58
C LEU A 607 -35.03 -19.88 51.84
N LYS A 608 -35.86 -19.53 52.82
CA LYS A 608 -36.17 -20.36 53.98
C LYS A 608 -37.67 -20.37 54.14
N LYS A 609 -38.21 -21.56 54.42
CA LYS A 609 -39.61 -21.69 54.77
C LYS A 609 -39.82 -21.05 56.13
N LYS A 610 -40.80 -20.15 56.25
CA LYS A 610 -41.16 -19.56 57.52
C LYS A 610 -41.67 -20.67 58.42
N ASN A 611 -41.12 -20.76 59.63
CA ASN A 611 -41.74 -21.57 60.67
C ASN A 611 -43.02 -20.85 61.07
N ASN A 612 -44.15 -21.27 60.51
CA ASN A 612 -45.45 -20.78 60.91
C ASN A 612 -46.00 -21.74 61.97
N PRO A 613 -46.00 -21.39 63.28
CA PRO A 613 -46.54 -22.27 64.31
C PRO A 613 -48.08 -22.36 64.29
N TYR A 614 -48.74 -21.58 63.44
CA TYR A 614 -50.18 -21.62 63.23
C TYR A 614 -50.45 -21.88 61.75
N PHE A 615 -51.42 -22.75 61.45
CA PHE A 615 -51.78 -23.30 60.13
C PHE A 615 -51.11 -24.62 59.73
N TYR A 616 -51.46 -25.69 60.44
CA TYR A 616 -51.82 -26.92 59.73
C TYR A 616 -53.22 -26.72 59.10
N LYS A 617 -53.36 -27.14 57.83
CA LYS A 617 -54.56 -27.11 56.96
C LYS A 617 -54.98 -25.73 56.41
N ASN A 618 -54.64 -25.50 55.14
CA ASN A 618 -55.62 -25.62 54.05
C ASN A 618 -54.91 -25.63 52.69
N LYS A 619 -55.02 -26.75 51.95
CA LYS A 619 -54.82 -26.76 50.49
C LYS A 619 -55.88 -25.85 49.89
N GLN A 620 -55.54 -24.63 49.49
CA GLN A 620 -56.40 -23.81 48.65
C GLN A 620 -55.73 -23.53 47.30
N GLY A 621 -56.42 -23.97 46.25
CA GLY A 621 -56.48 -23.28 44.96
C GLY A 621 -55.22 -23.29 44.11
N LYS A 622 -55.14 -24.23 43.15
CA LYS A 622 -54.40 -24.03 41.90
C LYS A 622 -54.82 -22.68 41.29
N ILE A 623 -53.91 -21.71 41.26
CA ILE A 623 -54.05 -20.57 40.35
C ILE A 623 -53.62 -21.07 38.97
N ASN A 624 -54.60 -21.26 38.11
CA ASN A 624 -54.39 -21.59 36.71
C ASN A 624 -54.07 -20.29 35.97
N ILE A 625 -52.79 -19.91 35.91
CA ILE A 625 -52.35 -18.83 35.01
C ILE A 625 -52.20 -19.48 33.63
N ASN A 626 -53.24 -19.34 32.80
CA ASN A 626 -53.11 -19.58 31.37
C ASN A 626 -51.96 -18.69 30.85
N VAL A 627 -50.90 -19.36 30.42
CA VAL A 627 -49.82 -18.76 29.66
C VAL A 627 -50.43 -18.26 28.36
N LEU A 628 -50.43 -16.95 28.16
CA LEU A 628 -50.50 -16.37 26.82
C LEU A 628 -49.18 -16.74 26.15
N ASP A 629 -49.23 -17.85 25.42
CA ASP A 629 -48.16 -18.32 24.57
C ASP A 629 -47.93 -17.29 23.45
N LYS A 630 -46.91 -16.46 23.64
CA LYS A 630 -46.23 -15.75 22.55
C LYS A 630 -44.78 -16.21 22.47
N SER A 631 -44.58 -17.52 22.56
CA SER A 631 -43.33 -18.17 22.14
C SER A 631 -43.58 -18.98 20.87
N LYS A 632 -43.92 -18.29 19.79
CA LYS A 632 -43.50 -18.69 18.44
C LYS A 632 -42.94 -17.46 17.76
N ASP A 633 -41.67 -17.59 17.40
CA ASP A 633 -40.84 -16.69 16.62
C ASP A 633 -40.46 -15.36 17.31
N LEU A 634 -39.25 -15.36 17.90
CA LEU A 634 -38.23 -14.31 17.73
C LEU A 634 -36.87 -14.80 18.23
#